data_AF-A0A935BD30-F1
#
_entry.id   AF-A0A935BD30-F1
#
_cell.length_a   1.000
_cell.length_b   1.000
_cell.length_c   1.000
_cell.angle_alpha   90.00
_cell.angle_beta   90.00
_cell.angle_gamma   90.00
#
_symmetry.space_group_name_H-M   'P 1'
#
loop_
_entity.id
_entity.type
_entity.pdbx_description
1 polymer ?
#
loop_
_entity_poly.entity_id
_entity_poly.type
_entity_poly.pdbx_seq_one_letter_code
_entity_poly.pdbx_strand_id
1 'polypeptide(L)'
;MNEIRGKGQFSSLLARQMCVALILFSVIALPIPSSGQDPAANLNVESELDTGFRVETVSVSGGSEIVTIFATPRPDQARSGPVADLPLVSVLRDTLGDDKPENDRLRYLWMLTYTEPSFRQKLAGYVPFVYSRTRNKTKVGTDPPPSVIDLTSADSTIWNSVFWMIFKKITMSDLGVGVRAFSLQYSQNANDYRRSAIAAAVTVLGLYQDSTGEKVLSEREMKDIQARLLLRDKTFGWYMQSENLGRVFVKEVAKARDYRGHNWELLRQYTEAQGLYFDPIEMSDGSARHAIVWASASDIQANKGKKFDKRFLNIRSPWGDEKLLNWKGHSEVRWYDGEDREVPSETAGAQARTLIPLAIYGLDHPKVPMILVDFRDNGNPKFREISKRVLNDLTGNVLSLSQFGGMPFLIGRFIYDFVTDRRGMDLNQASRLRAYSQLKLLLALDSSLDPEFRGEIARRVESSTLNPMQNDADIEMEIARIQYKNLMAWAKRDDGLSRRIANDRREEMSRIKHGKAKRTFFALGSFFTFGRYRHRENATPELMAQLDTRRQLDYHERFLRELAFTSADPKVDSDAEEVRRSLIFVSQYGADAGDKTTRALAKIFSISSESDIQTLCLAGLYRINSSAAKKEMLAIYENDKVDERWRDTTARYLKLALAEGQRISKSDAQVISSIAAN
;
A
#
# COMPACT_ATOMS: atom_id res chain seq x y z
N MET A 1 35.90 -70.12 -20.37
CA MET A 1 36.38 -69.21 -21.41
C MET A 1 35.36 -68.10 -21.58
N ASN A 2 35.81 -66.84 -21.43
CA ASN A 2 35.12 -65.54 -21.65
C ASN A 2 33.90 -65.28 -20.72
N GLU A 3 33.62 -64.09 -20.17
CA GLU A 3 33.89 -62.72 -20.63
C GLU A 3 33.63 -61.68 -19.50
N ILE A 4 34.62 -60.79 -19.28
CA ILE A 4 34.62 -59.31 -19.16
C ILE A 4 33.84 -58.52 -18.05
N ARG A 5 34.66 -57.68 -17.38
CA ARG A 5 34.45 -56.48 -16.56
C ARG A 5 33.62 -55.36 -17.21
N GLY A 6 32.84 -54.64 -16.41
CA GLY A 6 32.41 -53.26 -16.73
C GLY A 6 31.96 -52.46 -15.49
N LYS A 7 32.84 -51.61 -14.95
CA LYS A 7 32.52 -50.53 -14.00
C LYS A 7 33.14 -49.23 -14.52
N GLY A 8 32.34 -48.16 -14.55
CA GLY A 8 32.82 -46.78 -14.43
C GLY A 8 32.72 -45.91 -15.69
N GLN A 9 31.59 -45.21 -15.88
CA GLN A 9 31.51 -44.10 -16.85
C GLN A 9 30.35 -43.09 -16.64
N PHE A 10 30.05 -42.68 -15.40
CA PHE A 10 29.00 -41.67 -15.14
C PHE A 10 29.44 -40.41 -14.38
N SER A 11 30.73 -40.26 -14.03
CA SER A 11 31.22 -39.12 -13.24
C SER A 11 31.92 -38.01 -14.01
N SER A 12 32.12 -38.12 -15.34
CA SER A 12 32.95 -37.17 -16.11
C SER A 12 32.18 -36.11 -16.92
N LEU A 13 30.84 -36.18 -17.00
CA LEU A 13 30.05 -35.19 -17.76
C LEU A 13 29.65 -33.94 -16.96
N LEU A 14 29.51 -34.07 -15.63
CA LEU A 14 29.15 -32.96 -14.74
C LEU A 14 30.34 -32.04 -14.39
N ALA A 15 31.57 -32.54 -14.45
CA ALA A 15 32.78 -31.75 -14.19
C ALA A 15 33.22 -30.87 -15.38
N ARG A 16 32.77 -31.17 -16.61
CA ARG A 16 33.14 -30.41 -17.82
C ARG A 16 32.22 -29.23 -18.14
N GLN A 17 31.03 -29.14 -17.54
CA GLN A 17 30.14 -27.97 -17.70
C GLN A 17 30.40 -26.84 -16.70
N MET A 18 31.19 -27.05 -15.64
CA MET A 18 31.55 -25.98 -14.69
C MET A 18 32.82 -25.17 -15.05
N CYS A 19 33.63 -25.61 -16.02
CA CYS A 19 34.92 -24.95 -16.34
C CYS A 19 34.88 -23.99 -17.55
N VAL A 20 33.74 -23.79 -18.21
CA VAL A 20 33.64 -22.94 -19.42
C VAL A 20 33.07 -21.53 -19.12
N ALA A 21 32.69 -21.26 -17.86
CA ALA A 21 32.15 -19.95 -17.45
C ALA A 21 33.19 -18.98 -16.85
N LEU A 22 34.50 -19.26 -16.96
CA LEU A 22 35.54 -18.56 -16.20
C LEU A 22 36.74 -18.05 -17.02
N ILE A 23 36.60 -17.92 -18.35
CA ILE A 23 37.62 -17.28 -19.20
C ILE A 23 36.94 -16.43 -20.28
N LEU A 24 36.55 -15.20 -19.91
CA LEU A 24 36.37 -14.07 -20.84
C LEU A 24 35.96 -12.85 -20.01
N PHE A 25 36.94 -12.08 -19.51
CA PHE A 25 36.87 -10.63 -19.39
C PHE A 25 38.23 -10.11 -18.91
N SER A 26 39.08 -9.78 -19.88
CA SER A 26 40.34 -9.06 -19.67
C SER A 26 40.21 -7.66 -20.30
N VAL A 27 40.30 -6.65 -19.44
CA VAL A 27 41.05 -5.38 -19.59
C VAL A 27 40.92 -4.59 -20.90
N ILE A 28 40.27 -3.42 -20.83
CA ILE A 28 40.75 -2.17 -21.48
C ILE A 28 40.57 -1.02 -20.48
N ALA A 29 41.67 -0.37 -20.10
CA ALA A 29 41.72 0.85 -19.31
C ALA A 29 42.05 2.03 -20.24
N LEU A 30 41.38 3.17 -20.05
CA LEU A 30 41.74 4.46 -20.65
C LEU A 30 41.74 5.54 -19.55
N PRO A 31 42.67 6.52 -19.59
CA PRO A 31 42.80 7.56 -18.58
C PRO A 31 41.89 8.75 -18.90
N ILE A 32 41.33 9.40 -17.87
CA ILE A 32 40.68 10.71 -17.98
C ILE A 32 41.35 11.64 -16.95
N PRO A 33 41.75 12.87 -17.35
CA PRO A 33 42.51 13.78 -16.51
C PRO A 33 41.64 14.51 -15.47
N SER A 34 42.26 14.80 -14.33
CA SER A 34 41.75 15.63 -13.24
C SER A 34 41.95 17.12 -13.55
N SER A 35 40.88 17.92 -13.46
CA SER A 35 40.98 19.38 -13.30
C SER A 35 40.08 19.80 -12.14
N GLY A 36 40.69 20.34 -11.08
CA GLY A 36 39.99 20.92 -9.95
C GLY A 36 39.59 22.38 -10.17
N GLN A 37 38.62 22.83 -9.37
CA GLN A 37 38.59 24.14 -8.71
C GLN A 37 37.26 24.28 -7.93
N ASP A 38 37.37 24.38 -6.60
CA ASP A 38 36.40 25.10 -5.76
C ASP A 38 36.55 26.61 -6.01
N PRO A 39 35.51 27.44 -5.79
CA PRO A 39 35.26 27.94 -4.44
C PRO A 39 33.79 28.05 -4.01
N ALA A 40 33.66 28.07 -2.68
CA ALA A 40 32.49 28.26 -1.83
C ALA A 40 31.57 29.45 -2.20
N ALA A 41 30.29 29.30 -1.84
CA ALA A 41 29.46 30.40 -1.34
C ALA A 41 28.35 29.89 -0.43
N ASN A 42 28.46 30.25 0.85
CA ASN A 42 27.36 30.29 1.82
C ASN A 42 26.19 31.11 1.27
N LEU A 43 24.95 30.64 1.43
CA LEU A 43 23.79 31.50 1.63
C LEU A 43 22.70 30.69 2.35
N ASN A 44 22.46 31.06 3.61
CA ASN A 44 21.24 30.75 4.35
C ASN A 44 20.04 31.25 3.53
N VAL A 45 19.26 30.32 3.00
CA VAL A 45 17.89 30.55 2.57
C VAL A 45 17.05 29.58 3.38
N GLU A 46 16.19 30.10 4.25
CA GLU A 46 15.03 29.35 4.71
C GLU A 46 14.23 28.98 3.45
N SER A 47 14.52 27.81 2.87
CA SER A 47 13.78 27.31 1.73
C SER A 47 12.41 26.88 2.26
N GLU A 48 11.36 27.62 1.89
CA GLU A 48 10.05 26.99 1.74
C GLU A 48 10.26 25.72 0.93
N LEU A 49 10.13 24.56 1.59
CA LEU A 49 10.27 23.26 0.96
C LEU A 49 9.11 23.08 -0.01
N ASP A 50 9.26 23.61 -1.22
CA ASP A 50 8.41 23.25 -2.36
C ASP A 50 8.65 21.77 -2.62
N THR A 51 7.72 20.96 -2.12
CA THR A 51 7.82 19.49 -2.11
C THR A 51 7.79 18.86 -3.51
N GLY A 52 7.61 19.65 -4.57
CA GLY A 52 7.78 19.22 -5.97
C GLY A 52 6.71 18.27 -6.48
N PHE A 53 5.61 18.09 -5.74
CA PHE A 53 4.52 17.17 -6.08
C PHE A 53 3.44 17.81 -6.96
N ARG A 54 3.80 18.26 -8.17
CA ARG A 54 2.83 18.89 -9.08
C ARG A 54 1.66 17.94 -9.35
N VAL A 55 0.43 18.44 -9.24
CA VAL A 55 -0.77 17.68 -9.57
C VAL A 55 -1.36 18.19 -10.88
N GLU A 56 -1.79 17.25 -11.73
CA GLU A 56 -2.51 17.53 -12.96
C GLU A 56 -3.87 16.85 -12.93
N THR A 57 -4.92 17.62 -13.15
CA THR A 57 -6.27 17.09 -13.31
C THR A 57 -6.68 17.17 -14.77
N VAL A 58 -6.96 16.02 -15.36
CA VAL A 58 -7.39 15.91 -16.77
C VAL A 58 -8.80 15.37 -16.83
N SER A 59 -9.73 16.17 -17.36
CA SER A 59 -11.10 15.72 -17.59
C SER A 59 -11.14 14.63 -18.67
N VAL A 60 -11.97 13.61 -18.43
CA VAL A 60 -12.23 12.48 -19.31
C VAL A 60 -13.67 12.58 -19.79
N SER A 61 -13.89 12.29 -21.07
CA SER A 61 -15.22 12.24 -21.66
C SER A 61 -16.15 11.33 -20.86
N GLY A 62 -17.37 11.80 -20.62
CA GLY A 62 -18.36 11.09 -19.81
C GLY A 62 -18.40 11.50 -18.34
N GLY A 63 -17.71 12.56 -17.93
CA GLY A 63 -17.87 13.14 -16.58
C GLY A 63 -17.00 12.43 -15.54
N SER A 64 -15.70 12.40 -15.77
CA SER A 64 -14.71 11.86 -14.85
C SER A 64 -13.42 12.64 -14.98
N GLU A 65 -12.52 12.53 -14.02
CA GLU A 65 -11.21 13.16 -14.04
C GLU A 65 -10.11 12.15 -13.71
N ILE A 66 -8.96 12.34 -14.32
CA ILE A 66 -7.72 11.69 -13.91
C ILE A 66 -6.91 12.71 -13.15
N VAL A 67 -6.66 12.43 -11.87
CA VAL A 67 -5.74 13.19 -11.04
C VAL A 67 -4.39 12.48 -11.06
N THR A 68 -3.37 13.13 -11.59
CA THR A 68 -2.00 12.58 -11.67
C THR A 68 -1.06 13.39 -10.79
N ILE A 69 -0.37 12.69 -9.89
CA ILE A 69 0.69 13.26 -9.05
C ILE A 69 2.01 13.05 -9.78
N PHE A 70 2.65 14.15 -10.12
CA PHE A 70 4.00 14.20 -10.65
C PHE A 70 4.96 14.52 -9.51
N ALA A 71 6.18 14.02 -9.64
CA ALA A 71 7.31 14.56 -8.89
C ALA A 71 8.24 15.24 -9.89
N THR A 72 8.78 16.40 -9.55
CA THR A 72 9.85 17.02 -10.33
C THR A 72 11.17 16.33 -9.95
N PRO A 73 11.77 15.51 -10.85
CA PRO A 73 13.03 14.84 -10.53
C PRO A 73 14.14 15.88 -10.35
N ARG A 74 15.04 15.68 -9.38
CA ARG A 74 16.12 16.63 -9.10
C ARG A 74 17.15 16.65 -10.27
N PRO A 75 17.74 17.82 -10.58
CA PRO A 75 18.29 18.09 -11.91
C PRO A 75 19.54 17.30 -12.29
N ASP A 76 20.28 16.73 -11.34
CA ASP A 76 21.45 15.87 -11.61
C ASP A 76 21.07 14.60 -12.38
N GLN A 77 19.83 14.11 -12.22
CA GLN A 77 19.32 12.93 -12.93
C GLN A 77 18.88 13.25 -14.36
N ALA A 78 18.85 14.51 -14.78
CA ALA A 78 18.59 14.89 -16.15
C ALA A 78 19.82 14.55 -17.01
N ARG A 79 19.84 13.35 -17.58
CA ARG A 79 20.70 13.06 -18.74
C ARG A 79 20.33 14.02 -19.86
N SER A 80 21.06 15.13 -19.96
CA SER A 80 21.03 16.13 -21.03
C SER A 80 19.64 16.43 -21.61
N GLY A 81 18.85 17.25 -20.90
CA GLY A 81 17.56 17.75 -21.38
C GLY A 81 16.79 18.51 -20.29
N PRO A 82 15.70 19.22 -20.64
CA PRO A 82 14.84 19.85 -19.64
C PRO A 82 14.31 18.80 -18.67
N VAL A 83 14.33 19.13 -17.37
CA VAL A 83 13.85 18.27 -16.27
C VAL A 83 12.35 18.01 -16.48
N ALA A 84 12.02 16.91 -17.14
CA ALA A 84 10.64 16.52 -17.37
C ALA A 84 10.09 15.85 -16.12
N ASP A 85 9.02 16.42 -15.57
CA ASP A 85 8.25 15.88 -14.46
C ASP A 85 8.01 14.37 -14.63
N LEU A 86 8.17 13.64 -13.53
CA LEU A 86 8.00 12.20 -13.46
C LEU A 86 6.58 11.90 -12.94
N PRO A 87 5.68 11.38 -13.79
CA PRO A 87 4.35 10.99 -13.34
C PRO A 87 4.44 9.73 -12.48
N LEU A 88 3.99 9.78 -11.22
CA LEU A 88 4.14 8.66 -10.28
C LEU A 88 2.84 7.86 -10.14
N VAL A 89 1.75 8.56 -9.81
CA VAL A 89 0.47 7.96 -9.45
C VAL A 89 -0.64 8.67 -10.19
N SER A 90 -1.56 7.90 -10.80
CA SER A 90 -2.81 8.44 -11.34
C SER A 90 -4.01 7.82 -10.63
N VAL A 91 -4.99 8.64 -10.30
CA VAL A 91 -6.27 8.25 -9.69
C VAL A 91 -7.39 8.62 -10.65
N LEU A 92 -8.33 7.71 -10.90
CA LEU A 92 -9.59 8.04 -11.59
C LEU A 92 -10.66 8.38 -10.57
N ARG A 93 -11.16 9.63 -10.58
CA ARG A 93 -12.39 10.05 -9.91
C ARG A 93 -13.52 10.14 -10.94
N ASP A 94 -14.65 9.54 -10.62
CA ASP A 94 -15.87 9.58 -11.42
C ASP A 94 -16.86 10.54 -10.77
N THR A 95 -17.01 11.72 -11.36
CA THR A 95 -17.84 12.84 -10.87
C THR A 95 -19.25 12.87 -11.44
N LEU A 96 -19.63 11.84 -12.22
CA LEU A 96 -20.84 11.85 -13.05
C LEU A 96 -20.95 13.02 -14.06
N GLY A 97 -19.97 13.92 -14.10
CA GLY A 97 -19.99 15.14 -14.91
C GLY A 97 -20.65 16.33 -14.24
N ASP A 98 -20.85 16.29 -12.92
CA ASP A 98 -21.31 17.43 -12.12
C ASP A 98 -20.24 17.87 -11.11
N ASP A 99 -20.54 18.94 -10.37
CA ASP A 99 -19.67 19.55 -9.36
C ASP A 99 -20.04 19.12 -7.93
N LYS A 100 -20.69 17.95 -7.76
CA LYS A 100 -21.16 17.48 -6.45
C LYS A 100 -20.19 16.45 -5.84
N PRO A 101 -19.29 16.85 -4.94
CA PRO A 101 -18.29 15.94 -4.37
C PRO A 101 -18.91 14.76 -3.58
N GLU A 102 -20.17 14.84 -3.18
CA GLU A 102 -20.87 13.77 -2.48
C GLU A 102 -21.18 12.56 -3.38
N ASN A 103 -21.23 12.72 -4.70
CA ASN A 103 -21.44 11.62 -5.64
C ASN A 103 -20.13 11.10 -6.26
N ASP A 104 -19.01 11.75 -5.96
CA ASP A 104 -17.71 11.41 -6.50
C ASP A 104 -17.28 10.02 -6.05
N ARG A 105 -16.75 9.26 -7.01
CA ARG A 105 -16.26 7.92 -6.73
C ARG A 105 -14.88 7.67 -7.30
N LEU A 106 -13.95 7.34 -6.41
CA LEU A 106 -12.65 6.83 -6.82
C LEU A 106 -12.79 5.42 -7.39
N ARG A 107 -12.27 5.21 -8.61
CA ARG A 107 -12.43 3.96 -9.35
C ARG A 107 -11.14 3.16 -9.47
N TYR A 108 -10.09 3.77 -10.00
CA TYR A 108 -8.84 3.09 -10.30
C TYR A 108 -7.65 3.89 -9.79
N LEU A 109 -6.63 3.16 -9.37
CA LEU A 109 -5.32 3.72 -9.06
C LEU A 109 -4.28 3.02 -9.92
N TRP A 110 -3.47 3.81 -10.60
CA TRP A 110 -2.32 3.36 -11.37
C TRP A 110 -1.05 3.84 -10.72
N MET A 111 -0.09 2.92 -10.53
CA MET A 111 1.31 3.29 -10.37
C MET A 111 1.92 3.26 -11.75
N LEU A 112 2.41 4.40 -12.22
CA LEU A 112 2.85 4.51 -13.60
C LEU A 112 4.22 3.82 -13.80
N THR A 113 4.99 3.65 -12.73
CA THR A 113 6.18 2.78 -12.71
C THR A 113 5.85 1.28 -12.81
N TYR A 114 4.59 0.88 -12.58
CA TYR A 114 4.15 -0.50 -12.67
C TYR A 114 3.62 -0.84 -14.06
N THR A 115 4.13 -1.92 -14.64
CA THR A 115 3.73 -2.39 -15.97
C THR A 115 3.68 -3.91 -16.01
N GLU A 116 2.92 -4.48 -16.95
CA GLU A 116 2.91 -5.93 -17.15
C GLU A 116 4.31 -6.47 -17.44
N PRO A 117 4.73 -7.57 -16.79
CA PRO A 117 6.04 -8.16 -17.07
C PRO A 117 6.15 -8.62 -18.53
N SER A 118 7.33 -8.46 -19.12
CA SER A 118 7.63 -9.00 -20.46
C SER A 118 7.56 -10.52 -20.49
N PHE A 119 7.47 -11.15 -21.67
CA PHE A 119 7.45 -12.61 -21.79
C PHE A 119 8.65 -13.28 -21.09
N ARG A 120 9.84 -12.69 -21.18
CA ARG A 120 11.05 -13.20 -20.50
C ARG A 120 10.95 -13.07 -18.97
N GLN A 121 10.45 -11.94 -18.48
CA GLN A 121 10.20 -11.76 -17.04
C GLN A 121 9.11 -12.70 -16.53
N LYS A 122 8.06 -12.95 -17.33
CA LYS A 122 7.02 -13.95 -17.04
C LYS A 122 7.63 -15.35 -16.93
N LEU A 123 8.42 -15.77 -17.92
CA LEU A 123 9.15 -17.05 -17.92
C LEU A 123 10.08 -17.19 -16.71
N ALA A 124 10.91 -16.18 -16.42
CA ALA A 124 11.77 -16.18 -15.25
C ALA A 124 10.99 -16.26 -13.94
N GLY A 125 9.82 -15.61 -13.90
CA GLY A 125 8.88 -15.68 -12.78
C GLY A 125 8.35 -17.09 -12.51
N TYR A 126 8.31 -17.98 -13.51
CA TYR A 126 7.94 -19.38 -13.31
C TYR A 126 9.05 -20.21 -12.68
N VAL A 127 10.32 -19.94 -12.98
CA VAL A 127 11.43 -20.80 -12.58
C VAL A 127 11.62 -20.75 -11.05
N PRO A 128 11.39 -21.85 -10.32
CA PRO A 128 11.65 -21.92 -8.88
C PRO A 128 13.12 -21.63 -8.61
N PHE A 129 13.40 -21.00 -7.47
CA PHE A 129 14.76 -20.68 -7.03
C PHE A 129 15.54 -19.66 -7.90
N VAL A 130 14.91 -19.06 -8.91
CA VAL A 130 15.47 -17.90 -9.60
C VAL A 130 15.20 -16.65 -8.75
N TYR A 131 16.22 -16.25 -8.01
CA TYR A 131 16.21 -15.09 -7.13
C TYR A 131 17.14 -13.99 -7.65
N SER A 132 16.88 -13.55 -8.88
CA SER A 132 17.57 -12.42 -9.49
C SER A 132 16.63 -11.66 -10.42
N ARG A 133 16.71 -10.32 -10.40
CA ARG A 133 16.06 -9.47 -11.42
C ARG A 133 16.55 -9.88 -12.80
N THR A 134 15.64 -9.96 -13.79
CA THR A 134 16.01 -10.27 -15.17
C THR A 134 16.04 -9.01 -16.03
N ARG A 135 16.87 -9.01 -17.09
CA ARG A 135 17.21 -7.81 -17.89
C ARG A 135 15.94 -7.01 -18.24
N ASN A 136 16.00 -5.72 -17.89
CA ASN A 136 14.92 -4.74 -17.93
C ASN A 136 14.00 -4.80 -19.14
N LYS A 137 12.75 -4.38 -18.94
CA LYS A 137 11.80 -4.18 -20.02
C LYS A 137 12.30 -3.09 -20.97
N THR A 138 12.52 -3.47 -22.23
CA THR A 138 13.01 -2.54 -23.27
C THR A 138 11.91 -1.93 -24.12
N LYS A 139 10.68 -2.47 -24.04
CA LYS A 139 9.53 -1.97 -24.80
C LYS A 139 8.28 -1.99 -23.93
N VAL A 140 7.68 -0.82 -23.74
CA VAL A 140 6.32 -0.67 -23.22
C VAL A 140 5.40 -0.55 -24.44
N GLY A 141 4.37 -1.41 -24.52
CA GLY A 141 3.39 -1.36 -25.62
C GLY A 141 2.51 -0.11 -25.56
N THR A 142 1.51 -0.03 -26.43
CA THR A 142 0.49 1.05 -26.44
C THR A 142 -0.76 0.72 -25.64
N ASP A 143 -0.76 -0.42 -24.95
CA ASP A 143 -1.86 -0.85 -24.09
C ASP A 143 -2.01 0.07 -22.86
N PRO A 144 -3.24 0.22 -22.33
CA PRO A 144 -3.45 1.01 -21.12
C PRO A 144 -2.70 0.42 -19.93
N PRO A 145 -2.26 1.26 -18.96
CA PRO A 145 -1.57 0.78 -17.78
C PRO A 145 -2.43 -0.19 -16.97
N PRO A 146 -1.82 -1.26 -16.42
CA PRO A 146 -2.52 -2.13 -15.49
C PRO A 146 -2.80 -1.37 -14.18
N SER A 147 -4.06 -1.38 -13.71
CA SER A 147 -4.40 -0.77 -12.43
C SER A 147 -3.81 -1.57 -11.27
N VAL A 148 -3.19 -0.86 -10.32
CA VAL A 148 -2.63 -1.47 -9.12
C VAL A 148 -3.74 -1.88 -8.16
N ILE A 149 -4.80 -1.07 -8.08
CA ILE A 149 -6.01 -1.39 -7.34
C ILE A 149 -7.24 -0.86 -8.08
N ASP A 150 -8.31 -1.64 -8.02
CA ASP A 150 -9.65 -1.23 -8.38
C ASP A 150 -10.38 -0.87 -7.08
N LEU A 151 -10.58 0.43 -6.87
CA LEU A 151 -11.20 1.02 -5.68
C LEU A 151 -12.72 0.80 -5.66
N THR A 152 -13.34 0.40 -6.78
CA THR A 152 -14.76 0.05 -6.83
C THR A 152 -15.05 -1.34 -6.24
N SER A 153 -14.06 -2.24 -6.31
CA SER A 153 -14.22 -3.70 -6.20
C SER A 153 -14.25 -4.29 -4.77
N ALA A 154 -14.59 -3.49 -3.75
CA ALA A 154 -14.60 -3.97 -2.36
C ALA A 154 -15.49 -5.22 -2.15
N ASP A 155 -16.53 -5.42 -2.97
CA ASP A 155 -17.46 -6.55 -2.82
C ASP A 155 -17.29 -7.70 -3.85
N SER A 156 -16.73 -7.47 -5.06
CA SER A 156 -16.76 -8.48 -6.14
C SER A 156 -15.50 -9.35 -6.24
N THR A 157 -14.39 -8.94 -5.61
CA THR A 157 -13.12 -9.69 -5.64
C THR A 157 -13.12 -10.94 -4.74
N ILE A 158 -14.10 -11.05 -3.84
CA ILE A 158 -14.24 -12.09 -2.81
C ILE A 158 -14.33 -13.49 -3.45
N TRP A 159 -15.21 -13.63 -4.45
CA TRP A 159 -15.48 -14.92 -5.06
C TRP A 159 -14.33 -15.44 -5.91
N ASN A 160 -13.63 -14.57 -6.65
CA ASN A 160 -12.50 -15.00 -7.46
C ASN A 160 -11.33 -15.51 -6.62
N SER A 161 -10.99 -14.86 -5.50
CA SER A 161 -9.88 -15.31 -4.66
C SER A 161 -10.18 -16.62 -3.91
N VAL A 162 -11.38 -16.75 -3.34
CA VAL A 162 -11.83 -17.99 -2.68
C VAL A 162 -11.99 -19.11 -3.69
N PHE A 163 -12.53 -18.82 -4.88
CA PHE A 163 -12.61 -19.77 -5.99
C PHE A 163 -11.24 -20.29 -6.38
N TRP A 164 -10.29 -19.41 -6.72
CA TRP A 164 -8.97 -19.88 -7.15
C TRP A 164 -8.25 -20.64 -6.04
N MET A 165 -8.51 -20.34 -4.77
CA MET A 165 -8.01 -21.14 -3.65
C MET A 165 -8.62 -22.55 -3.63
N ILE A 166 -9.94 -22.68 -3.78
CA ILE A 166 -10.66 -23.97 -3.78
C ILE A 166 -10.40 -24.74 -5.07
N PHE A 167 -10.57 -24.11 -6.24
CA PHE A 167 -10.31 -24.66 -7.55
C PHE A 167 -8.87 -25.16 -7.67
N LYS A 168 -7.84 -24.38 -7.30
CA LYS A 168 -6.46 -24.89 -7.31
C LYS A 168 -6.30 -26.11 -6.40
N LYS A 169 -6.95 -26.11 -5.24
CA LYS A 169 -6.88 -27.26 -4.31
C LYS A 169 -7.57 -28.52 -4.87
N ILE A 170 -8.62 -28.36 -5.67
CA ILE A 170 -9.40 -29.48 -6.25
C ILE A 170 -8.85 -29.94 -7.60
N THR A 171 -8.48 -29.03 -8.52
CA THR A 171 -8.06 -29.39 -9.89
C THR A 171 -6.55 -29.56 -10.04
N MET A 172 -5.76 -28.99 -9.14
CA MET A 172 -4.32 -29.26 -9.05
C MET A 172 -3.98 -30.35 -8.02
N SER A 173 -4.94 -31.18 -7.60
CA SER A 173 -4.60 -32.48 -6.98
C SER A 173 -3.82 -33.35 -7.96
N ASP A 174 -4.22 -33.30 -9.23
CA ASP A 174 -3.88 -34.31 -10.25
C ASP A 174 -2.78 -33.85 -11.20
N LEU A 175 -2.53 -32.54 -11.33
CA LEU A 175 -1.42 -31.99 -12.11
C LEU A 175 -0.11 -32.18 -11.32
N GLY A 176 0.86 -32.93 -11.87
CA GLY A 176 2.09 -33.31 -11.17
C GLY A 176 2.84 -32.19 -10.45
N VAL A 177 3.61 -32.57 -9.42
CA VAL A 177 4.36 -31.70 -8.47
C VAL A 177 5.11 -30.54 -9.15
N GLY A 178 5.70 -30.77 -10.32
CA GLY A 178 6.40 -29.73 -11.08
C GLY A 178 5.49 -28.56 -11.46
N VAL A 179 4.38 -28.80 -12.17
CA VAL A 179 3.48 -27.76 -12.68
C VAL A 179 2.91 -26.90 -11.55
N ARG A 180 2.59 -27.53 -10.41
CA ARG A 180 2.18 -26.84 -9.17
C ARG A 180 3.24 -25.83 -8.72
N ALA A 181 4.49 -26.26 -8.52
CA ALA A 181 5.57 -25.41 -8.03
C ALA A 181 5.86 -24.19 -8.95
N PHE A 182 5.90 -24.39 -10.27
CA PHE A 182 6.07 -23.28 -11.23
C PHE A 182 4.92 -22.25 -11.14
N SER A 183 3.67 -22.72 -11.02
CA SER A 183 2.50 -21.83 -10.93
C SER A 183 2.43 -21.04 -9.62
N LEU A 184 2.83 -21.67 -8.51
CA LEU A 184 2.91 -21.03 -7.20
C LEU A 184 4.02 -19.98 -7.17
N GLN A 185 5.21 -20.32 -7.66
CA GLN A 185 6.33 -19.39 -7.79
C GLN A 185 5.96 -18.16 -8.63
N TYR A 186 5.35 -18.37 -9.80
CA TYR A 186 4.90 -17.27 -10.64
C TYR A 186 3.87 -16.39 -9.92
N SER A 187 2.88 -17.01 -9.27
CA SER A 187 1.87 -16.27 -8.51
C SER A 187 2.49 -15.45 -7.38
N GLN A 188 3.48 -15.99 -6.68
CA GLN A 188 4.19 -15.29 -5.61
C GLN A 188 5.00 -14.12 -6.16
N ASN A 189 5.83 -14.34 -7.19
CA ASN A 189 6.61 -13.29 -7.83
C ASN A 189 5.72 -12.18 -8.41
N ALA A 190 4.59 -12.52 -9.05
CA ALA A 190 3.63 -11.55 -9.55
C ALA A 190 2.95 -10.76 -8.43
N ASN A 191 2.57 -11.43 -7.34
CA ASN A 191 2.00 -10.77 -6.17
C ASN A 191 3.02 -9.84 -5.49
N ASP A 192 4.27 -10.27 -5.33
CA ASP A 192 5.33 -9.47 -4.73
C ASP A 192 5.67 -8.24 -5.58
N TYR A 193 5.65 -8.38 -6.91
CA TYR A 193 5.85 -7.26 -7.83
C TYR A 193 4.73 -6.23 -7.70
N ARG A 194 3.46 -6.70 -7.67
CA ARG A 194 2.31 -5.82 -7.43
C ARG A 194 2.33 -5.19 -6.04
N ARG A 195 2.75 -5.91 -4.99
CA ARG A 195 2.90 -5.39 -3.62
C ARG A 195 3.93 -4.28 -3.54
N SER A 196 5.04 -4.43 -4.25
CA SER A 196 6.05 -3.37 -4.38
C SER A 196 5.44 -2.10 -4.99
N ALA A 197 4.60 -2.23 -6.02
CA ALA A 197 3.88 -1.10 -6.60
C ALA A 197 2.87 -0.49 -5.62
N ILE A 198 2.09 -1.30 -4.90
CA ILE A 198 1.16 -0.82 -3.84
C ILE A 198 1.92 -0.03 -2.76
N ALA A 199 3.07 -0.54 -2.32
CA ALA A 199 3.87 0.12 -1.29
C ALA A 199 4.47 1.44 -1.78
N ALA A 200 4.94 1.49 -3.04
CA ALA A 200 5.35 2.73 -3.68
C ALA A 200 4.18 3.73 -3.74
N ALA A 201 2.97 3.27 -4.12
CA ALA A 201 1.76 4.11 -4.16
C ALA A 201 1.44 4.75 -2.81
N VAL A 202 1.40 3.95 -1.75
CA VAL A 202 1.15 4.44 -0.38
C VAL A 202 2.20 5.46 0.03
N THR A 203 3.46 5.24 -0.36
CA THR A 203 4.55 6.16 -0.02
C THR A 203 4.40 7.49 -0.74
N VAL A 204 4.16 7.48 -2.06
CA VAL A 204 3.95 8.72 -2.84
C VAL A 204 2.73 9.48 -2.32
N LEU A 205 1.62 8.78 -2.05
CA LEU A 205 0.41 9.40 -1.50
C LEU A 205 0.62 9.99 -0.10
N GLY A 206 1.43 9.35 0.74
CA GLY A 206 1.83 9.88 2.05
C GLY A 206 2.66 11.15 1.91
N LEU A 207 3.70 11.12 1.07
CA LEU A 207 4.55 12.30 0.82
C LEU A 207 3.77 13.47 0.22
N TYR A 208 2.84 13.19 -0.71
CA TYR A 208 1.92 14.19 -1.25
C TYR A 208 0.97 14.74 -0.19
N GLN A 209 0.50 13.90 0.74
CA GLN A 209 -0.35 14.35 1.84
C GLN A 209 0.39 15.27 2.81
N ASP A 210 1.68 15.04 3.05
CA ASP A 210 2.50 15.86 3.95
C ASP A 210 3.10 17.08 3.25
N SER A 211 2.89 17.19 1.94
CA SER A 211 3.39 18.24 1.07
C SER A 211 2.63 19.57 1.27
N THR A 212 3.38 20.66 1.19
CA THR A 212 2.89 22.05 1.23
C THR A 212 2.33 22.41 -0.15
N GLY A 213 1.03 22.65 -0.24
CA GLY A 213 0.36 22.99 -1.51
C GLY A 213 -1.14 22.73 -1.50
N GLU A 214 -1.82 23.18 -2.55
CA GLU A 214 -3.24 22.91 -2.77
C GLU A 214 -3.45 21.41 -3.03
N LYS A 215 -4.30 20.77 -2.21
CA LYS A 215 -4.58 19.34 -2.30
C LYS A 215 -5.85 19.12 -3.11
N VAL A 216 -5.69 18.61 -4.34
CA VAL A 216 -6.79 18.25 -5.24
C VAL A 216 -7.60 17.05 -4.71
N LEU A 217 -6.92 16.13 -4.04
CA LEU A 217 -7.56 15.00 -3.36
C LEU A 217 -7.91 15.42 -1.93
N SER A 218 -9.18 15.29 -1.57
CA SER A 218 -9.62 15.54 -0.20
C SER A 218 -8.94 14.59 0.79
N GLU A 219 -8.84 15.01 2.06
CA GLU A 219 -8.24 14.16 3.11
C GLU A 219 -8.98 12.81 3.23
N ARG A 220 -10.31 12.82 3.02
CA ARG A 220 -11.15 11.61 3.02
C ARG A 220 -10.79 10.66 1.88
N GLU A 221 -10.68 11.19 0.66
CA GLU A 221 -10.25 10.41 -0.51
C GLU A 221 -8.85 9.82 -0.31
N MET A 222 -7.94 10.61 0.24
CA MET A 222 -6.58 10.18 0.52
C MET A 222 -6.55 9.02 1.52
N LYS A 223 -7.24 9.17 2.66
CA LYS A 223 -7.39 8.11 3.67
C LYS A 223 -8.03 6.85 3.07
N ASP A 224 -9.02 7.01 2.18
CA ASP A 224 -9.68 5.89 1.51
C ASP A 224 -8.76 5.11 0.58
N ILE A 225 -8.00 5.81 -0.26
CA ILE A 225 -7.03 5.19 -1.17
C ILE A 225 -5.99 4.45 -0.34
N GLN A 226 -5.39 5.11 0.65
CA GLN A 226 -4.35 4.52 1.48
C GLN A 226 -4.87 3.34 2.29
N ALA A 227 -6.05 3.44 2.91
CA ALA A 227 -6.68 2.32 3.62
C ALA A 227 -6.92 1.11 2.72
N ARG A 228 -7.45 1.33 1.51
CA ARG A 228 -7.73 0.24 0.55
C ARG A 228 -6.43 -0.41 0.05
N LEU A 229 -5.38 0.36 -0.16
CA LEU A 229 -4.06 -0.15 -0.49
C LEU A 229 -3.49 -1.00 0.65
N LEU A 230 -3.57 -0.53 1.90
CA LEU A 230 -3.11 -1.26 3.08
C LEU A 230 -3.93 -2.53 3.37
N LEU A 231 -5.22 -2.52 3.04
CA LEU A 231 -6.11 -3.66 3.25
C LEU A 231 -6.03 -4.71 2.15
N ARG A 232 -5.50 -4.39 0.97
CA ARG A 232 -5.46 -5.28 -0.18
C ARG A 232 -4.79 -6.63 0.14
N ASP A 233 -3.76 -6.60 0.99
CA ASP A 233 -2.99 -7.77 1.39
C ASP A 233 -3.54 -8.49 2.63
N LYS A 234 -4.55 -7.92 3.31
CA LYS A 234 -5.14 -8.55 4.48
C LYS A 234 -6.20 -9.55 4.05
N THR A 235 -6.13 -10.76 4.60
CA THR A 235 -7.00 -11.91 4.29
C THR A 235 -8.50 -11.59 4.43
N PHE A 236 -8.84 -10.59 5.25
CA PHE A 236 -10.20 -10.08 5.48
C PHE A 236 -10.34 -8.57 5.22
N GLY A 237 -9.40 -7.97 4.48
CA GLY A 237 -9.48 -6.55 4.13
C GLY A 237 -10.74 -6.18 3.34
N TRP A 238 -11.39 -7.16 2.70
CA TRP A 238 -12.68 -7.04 2.00
C TRP A 238 -13.92 -7.18 2.92
N TYR A 239 -13.79 -7.66 4.16
CA TYR A 239 -14.85 -7.52 5.18
C TYR A 239 -14.86 -6.11 5.79
N MET A 240 -13.81 -5.31 5.57
CA MET A 240 -13.76 -3.94 6.07
C MET A 240 -14.59 -3.06 5.16
N GLN A 241 -15.79 -2.75 5.61
CA GLN A 241 -16.63 -1.75 4.98
C GLN A 241 -15.92 -0.39 4.93
N SER A 242 -16.33 0.44 3.98
CA SER A 242 -15.78 1.78 3.74
C SER A 242 -15.65 2.63 5.01
N GLU A 243 -16.58 2.47 5.95
CA GLU A 243 -16.62 3.24 7.21
C GLU A 243 -15.46 2.90 8.15
N ASN A 244 -14.91 1.69 8.05
CA ASN A 244 -13.78 1.29 8.88
C ASN A 244 -12.44 1.67 8.25
N LEU A 245 -12.43 2.19 7.01
CA LEU A 245 -11.20 2.47 6.27
C LEU A 245 -10.36 3.53 6.98
N GLY A 246 -10.96 4.66 7.37
CA GLY A 246 -10.27 5.72 8.11
C GLY A 246 -9.65 5.20 9.41
N ARG A 247 -10.42 4.43 10.20
CA ARG A 247 -9.92 3.82 11.44
C ARG A 247 -8.80 2.82 11.21
N VAL A 248 -8.94 1.96 10.20
CA VAL A 248 -7.88 1.00 9.85
C VAL A 248 -6.62 1.75 9.45
N PHE A 249 -6.75 2.81 8.65
CA PHE A 249 -5.63 3.65 8.26
C PHE A 249 -4.94 4.25 9.48
N VAL A 250 -5.67 4.96 10.35
CA VAL A 250 -5.12 5.56 11.59
C VAL A 250 -4.43 4.50 12.44
N LYS A 251 -5.05 3.33 12.64
CA LYS A 251 -4.48 2.24 13.43
C LYS A 251 -3.20 1.69 12.82
N GLU A 252 -3.11 1.58 11.49
CA GLU A 252 -1.93 1.06 10.81
C GLU A 252 -0.80 2.10 10.75
N VAL A 253 -1.12 3.38 10.58
CA VAL A 253 -0.16 4.48 10.69
C VAL A 253 0.41 4.58 12.11
N ALA A 254 -0.45 4.52 13.13
CA ALA A 254 -0.02 4.53 14.54
C ALA A 254 0.94 3.37 14.83
N LYS A 255 0.57 2.13 14.43
CA LYS A 255 1.47 0.98 14.56
C LYS A 255 2.79 1.17 13.81
N ALA A 256 2.77 1.69 12.60
CA ALA A 256 3.99 1.92 11.82
C ALA A 256 4.89 2.94 12.53
N ARG A 257 4.31 4.00 13.12
CA ARG A 257 5.02 4.98 13.94
C ARG A 257 5.62 4.35 15.20
N ASP A 258 4.87 3.51 15.90
CA ASP A 258 5.35 2.79 17.09
C ASP A 258 6.52 1.86 16.75
N TYR A 259 6.40 1.09 15.67
CA TYR A 259 7.47 0.21 15.18
C TYR A 259 8.71 1.02 14.81
N ARG A 260 8.53 2.15 14.13
CA ARG A 260 9.62 3.04 13.76
C ARG A 260 10.33 3.61 14.98
N GLY A 261 9.59 4.15 15.95
CA GLY A 261 10.18 4.71 17.17
C GLY A 261 10.93 3.65 17.97
N HIS A 262 10.35 2.45 18.10
CA HIS A 262 11.01 1.33 18.76
C HIS A 262 12.29 0.89 18.05
N ASN A 263 12.24 0.70 16.73
CA ASN A 263 13.40 0.29 15.95
C ASN A 263 14.48 1.37 15.86
N TRP A 264 14.08 2.64 15.83
CA TRP A 264 15.00 3.78 15.89
C TRP A 264 15.83 3.70 17.17
N GLU A 265 15.17 3.60 18.33
CA GLU A 265 15.87 3.56 19.62
C GLU A 265 16.71 2.29 19.78
N LEU A 266 16.18 1.13 19.37
CA LEU A 266 16.96 -0.10 19.37
C LEU A 266 18.21 0.02 18.48
N LEU A 267 18.06 0.47 17.24
CA LEU A 267 19.19 0.58 16.32
C LEU A 267 20.23 1.56 16.85
N ARG A 268 19.79 2.72 17.35
CA ARG A 268 20.64 3.73 17.98
C ARG A 268 21.44 3.16 19.15
N GLN A 269 20.76 2.59 20.15
CA GLN A 269 21.41 2.01 21.33
C GLN A 269 22.42 0.91 20.97
N TYR A 270 22.05 -0.02 20.09
CA TYR A 270 22.96 -1.09 19.69
C TYR A 270 24.14 -0.57 18.85
N THR A 271 23.94 0.46 18.04
CA THR A 271 24.99 1.08 17.25
C THR A 271 26.00 1.80 18.16
N GLU A 272 25.52 2.68 19.04
CA GLU A 272 26.33 3.41 20.01
C GLU A 272 27.06 2.46 20.97
N ALA A 273 26.39 1.42 21.47
CA ALA A 273 27.02 0.43 22.36
C ALA A 273 28.18 -0.34 21.70
N GLN A 274 28.22 -0.44 20.36
CA GLN A 274 29.36 -1.01 19.66
C GLN A 274 30.49 0.01 19.42
N GLY A 275 30.25 1.31 19.62
CA GLY A 275 31.15 2.40 19.24
C GLY A 275 31.00 2.81 17.78
N LEU A 276 29.79 2.66 17.23
CA LEU A 276 29.43 3.09 15.88
C LEU A 276 28.53 4.33 15.95
N TYR A 277 28.38 5.03 14.83
CA TYR A 277 27.56 6.24 14.73
C TYR A 277 26.24 5.90 14.06
N PHE A 278 25.14 6.36 14.65
CA PHE A 278 23.80 6.21 14.13
C PHE A 278 23.33 7.54 13.57
N ASP A 279 22.77 7.53 12.36
CA ASP A 279 22.34 8.74 11.67
C ASP A 279 21.02 8.48 10.92
N PRO A 280 19.90 9.13 11.30
CA PRO A 280 18.62 8.96 10.64
C PRO A 280 18.62 9.60 9.23
N ILE A 281 18.00 8.92 8.26
CA ILE A 281 17.78 9.49 6.93
C ILE A 281 16.35 10.02 6.88
N GLU A 282 16.20 11.33 6.92
CA GLU A 282 14.92 12.01 6.87
C GLU A 282 14.36 12.04 5.44
N MET A 283 13.07 11.74 5.31
CA MET A 283 12.31 11.96 4.08
C MET A 283 11.91 13.44 3.98
N SER A 284 11.39 13.87 2.83
CA SER A 284 10.84 15.23 2.67
C SER A 284 9.64 15.55 3.59
N ASP A 285 8.98 14.53 4.15
CA ASP A 285 7.92 14.66 5.16
C ASP A 285 8.49 14.84 6.59
N GLY A 286 9.81 14.98 6.74
CA GLY A 286 10.52 15.05 8.03
C GLY A 286 10.58 13.73 8.78
N SER A 287 10.06 12.63 8.21
CA SER A 287 10.05 11.35 8.90
C SER A 287 11.30 10.52 8.59
N ALA A 288 12.02 10.10 9.63
CA ALA A 288 13.15 9.19 9.52
C ALA A 288 12.69 7.73 9.41
N ARG A 289 12.39 7.26 8.19
CA ARG A 289 11.98 5.86 7.93
C ARG A 289 13.15 4.91 7.72
N HIS A 290 14.31 5.49 7.47
CA HIS A 290 15.56 4.79 7.26
C HIS A 290 16.63 5.39 8.17
N ALA A 291 17.66 4.61 8.45
CA ALA A 291 18.83 5.09 9.17
C ALA A 291 20.08 4.45 8.58
N ILE A 292 21.18 5.19 8.63
CA ILE A 292 22.50 4.73 8.26
C ILE A 292 23.37 4.58 9.50
N VAL A 293 24.22 3.56 9.45
CA VAL A 293 25.23 3.28 10.47
C VAL A 293 26.60 3.54 9.88
N TRP A 294 27.41 4.33 10.58
CA TRP A 294 28.77 4.70 10.19
C TRP A 294 29.81 4.18 11.17
N ALA A 295 31.06 4.09 10.70
CA ALA A 295 32.25 3.93 11.55
C ALA A 295 33.28 5.00 11.20
N SER A 296 33.93 5.58 12.20
CA SER A 296 35.09 6.45 11.95
C SER A 296 36.31 5.62 11.57
N ALA A 297 37.09 6.11 10.61
CA ALA A 297 38.38 5.53 10.25
C ALA A 297 39.35 5.44 11.46
N SER A 298 39.32 6.43 12.37
CA SER A 298 40.09 6.41 13.61
C SER A 298 39.67 5.25 14.53
N ASP A 299 38.36 5.05 14.66
CA ASP A 299 37.79 4.07 15.59
C ASP A 299 37.99 2.64 15.08
N ILE A 300 38.01 2.45 13.76
CA ILE A 300 38.36 1.17 13.14
C ILE A 300 39.80 0.76 13.51
N GLN A 301 40.73 1.72 13.52
CA GLN A 301 42.12 1.46 13.92
C GLN A 301 42.24 1.26 15.44
N ALA A 302 41.61 2.13 16.23
CA ALA A 302 41.70 2.11 17.70
C ALA A 302 41.06 0.86 18.32
N ASN A 303 39.96 0.37 17.75
CA ASN A 303 39.23 -0.77 18.29
C ASN A 303 39.69 -2.13 17.72
N LYS A 304 40.87 -2.22 17.08
CA LYS A 304 41.31 -3.46 16.42
C LYS A 304 41.27 -4.66 17.37
N GLY A 305 40.50 -5.69 17.01
CA GLY A 305 40.32 -6.90 17.83
C GLY A 305 39.25 -6.82 18.92
N LYS A 306 38.57 -5.67 19.09
CA LYS A 306 37.41 -5.53 19.98
C LYS A 306 36.32 -6.53 19.59
N LYS A 307 35.72 -7.17 20.60
CA LYS A 307 34.58 -8.08 20.41
C LYS A 307 33.38 -7.27 19.88
N PHE A 308 32.80 -7.73 18.79
CA PHE A 308 31.63 -7.12 18.16
C PHE A 308 30.43 -8.06 18.23
N ASP A 309 29.29 -7.56 18.71
CA ASP A 309 28.04 -8.33 18.67
C ASP A 309 27.32 -8.18 17.33
N LYS A 310 27.56 -9.15 16.45
CA LYS A 310 26.96 -9.19 15.11
C LYS A 310 25.48 -9.57 15.08
N ARG A 311 24.89 -10.08 16.17
CA ARG A 311 23.54 -10.68 16.12
C ARG A 311 22.45 -9.66 15.82
N PHE A 312 22.56 -8.46 16.41
CA PHE A 312 21.54 -7.42 16.25
C PHE A 312 21.74 -6.63 14.95
N LEU A 313 22.93 -6.05 14.78
CA LEU A 313 23.24 -5.21 13.61
C LEU A 313 23.30 -6.01 12.31
N ASN A 314 23.47 -7.33 12.36
CA ASN A 314 23.42 -8.20 11.18
C ASN A 314 24.48 -7.88 10.12
N ILE A 315 25.56 -7.22 10.53
CA ILE A 315 26.74 -6.90 9.73
C ILE A 315 27.97 -7.58 10.33
N ARG A 316 29.05 -7.71 9.55
CA ARG A 316 30.32 -8.27 10.07
C ARG A 316 30.99 -7.29 11.03
N SER A 317 31.91 -7.76 11.87
CA SER A 317 32.68 -6.87 12.74
C SER A 317 33.44 -5.83 11.90
N PRO A 318 33.29 -4.51 12.16
CA PRO A 318 34.07 -3.49 11.47
C PRO A 318 35.51 -3.42 12.00
N TRP A 319 35.75 -3.86 13.24
CA TRP A 319 37.01 -3.69 13.97
C TRP A 319 38.17 -4.58 13.50
N GLY A 320 37.91 -5.55 12.63
CA GLY A 320 38.93 -6.44 12.08
C GLY A 320 38.90 -6.50 10.56
N ASP A 321 38.19 -5.56 9.92
CA ASP A 321 37.93 -5.61 8.48
C ASP A 321 39.00 -4.86 7.70
N GLU A 322 39.87 -5.60 7.01
CA GLU A 322 40.94 -5.02 6.18
C GLU A 322 40.40 -4.12 5.05
N LYS A 323 39.16 -4.35 4.60
CA LYS A 323 38.53 -3.50 3.58
C LYS A 323 38.19 -2.12 4.12
N LEU A 324 37.84 -2.01 5.41
CA LEU A 324 37.55 -0.72 6.04
C LEU A 324 38.83 0.06 6.33
N LEU A 325 39.93 -0.63 6.66
CA LEU A 325 41.24 0.02 6.82
C LEU A 325 41.76 0.62 5.51
N ASN A 326 41.40 0.02 4.37
CA ASN A 326 41.78 0.47 3.03
C ASN A 326 40.55 0.89 2.22
N TRP A 327 39.58 1.55 2.87
CA TRP A 327 38.31 1.91 2.24
C TRP A 327 38.52 2.84 1.05
N LYS A 328 37.85 2.52 -0.07
CA LYS A 328 37.90 3.29 -1.32
C LYS A 328 36.53 3.76 -1.81
N GLY A 329 35.47 3.48 -1.03
CA GLY A 329 34.12 3.93 -1.35
C GLY A 329 33.84 5.31 -0.78
N HIS A 330 32.57 5.72 -0.76
CA HIS A 330 32.14 7.00 -0.17
C HIS A 330 32.61 7.16 1.28
N SER A 331 33.04 8.37 1.65
CA SER A 331 33.41 8.73 3.01
C SER A 331 33.11 10.21 3.25
N GLU A 332 32.67 10.54 4.47
CA GLU A 332 32.32 11.90 4.85
C GLU A 332 33.21 12.40 5.97
N VAL A 333 33.67 13.65 5.91
CA VAL A 333 34.40 14.27 7.01
C VAL A 333 33.41 15.09 7.83
N ARG A 334 33.19 14.69 9.08
CA ARG A 334 32.36 15.41 10.05
C ARG A 334 33.19 15.86 11.24
N TRP A 335 32.74 16.88 11.96
CA TRP A 335 33.50 17.49 13.05
C TRP A 335 32.81 17.24 14.39
N TYR A 336 33.57 16.85 15.39
CA TYR A 336 33.06 16.44 16.71
C TYR A 336 33.73 17.19 17.85
N ASP A 337 32.99 17.57 18.87
CA ASP A 337 33.55 18.16 20.10
C ASP A 337 34.13 17.09 21.05
N GLY A 338 34.66 17.51 22.20
CA GLY A 338 35.21 16.60 23.22
C GLY A 338 34.17 15.70 23.90
N GLU A 339 32.88 15.94 23.69
CA GLU A 339 31.77 15.12 24.18
C GLU A 339 31.21 14.20 23.08
N ASP A 340 31.92 14.04 21.96
CA ASP A 340 31.51 13.27 20.78
C ASP A 340 30.20 13.77 20.13
N ARG A 341 29.85 15.06 20.28
CA ARG A 341 28.72 15.67 19.56
C ARG A 341 29.18 16.27 18.25
N GLU A 342 28.38 16.08 17.20
CA GLU A 342 28.65 16.73 15.91
C GLU A 342 28.50 18.25 16.05
N VAL A 343 29.51 18.99 15.59
CA VAL A 343 29.58 20.45 15.69
C VAL A 343 30.12 21.05 14.38
N PRO A 344 29.86 22.33 14.08
CA PRO A 344 30.49 23.01 12.96
C PRO A 344 32.03 22.98 13.06
N SER A 345 32.71 22.96 11.90
CA SER A 345 34.18 22.89 11.81
C SER A 345 34.91 24.04 12.52
N GLU A 346 34.24 25.18 12.69
CA GLU A 346 34.79 26.38 13.36
C GLU A 346 34.72 26.32 14.89
N THR A 347 34.04 25.32 15.45
CA THR A 347 33.87 25.19 16.91
C THR A 347 35.21 24.91 17.57
N ALA A 348 35.55 25.66 18.62
CA ALA A 348 36.82 25.50 19.32
C ALA A 348 36.96 24.07 19.90
N GLY A 349 38.03 23.37 19.51
CA GLY A 349 38.27 21.99 19.93
C GLY A 349 37.57 20.93 19.07
N ALA A 350 36.93 21.31 17.96
CA ALA A 350 36.35 20.37 17.02
C ALA A 350 37.43 19.47 16.39
N GLN A 351 37.16 18.17 16.32
CA GLN A 351 38.02 17.16 15.72
C GLN A 351 37.36 16.59 14.47
N ALA A 352 38.07 16.65 13.35
CA ALA A 352 37.61 16.04 12.11
C ALA A 352 37.68 14.50 12.20
N ARG A 353 36.59 13.82 11.87
CA ARG A 353 36.50 12.37 11.75
C ARG A 353 36.00 11.98 10.37
N THR A 354 36.73 11.09 9.73
CA THR A 354 36.32 10.49 8.45
C THR A 354 35.40 9.30 8.71
N LEU A 355 34.12 9.47 8.42
CA LEU A 355 33.08 8.47 8.56
C LEU A 355 32.96 7.61 7.30
N ILE A 356 32.90 6.31 7.52
CA ILE A 356 32.73 5.29 6.48
C ILE A 356 31.36 4.63 6.67
N PRO A 357 30.50 4.59 5.63
CA PRO A 357 29.18 4.02 5.75
C PRO A 357 29.27 2.50 5.86
N LEU A 358 28.57 1.91 6.83
CA LEU A 358 28.56 0.46 7.05
C LEU A 358 27.30 -0.20 6.50
N ALA A 359 26.12 0.33 6.84
CA ALA A 359 24.84 -0.24 6.43
C ALA A 359 23.68 0.75 6.52
N ILE A 360 22.66 0.53 5.69
CA ILE A 360 21.36 1.23 5.75
C ILE A 360 20.29 0.27 6.22
N TYR A 361 19.45 0.74 7.14
CA TYR A 361 18.35 0.00 7.73
C TYR A 361 17.01 0.67 7.44
N GLY A 362 15.97 -0.14 7.24
CA GLY A 362 14.57 0.29 7.28
C GLY A 362 14.01 0.13 8.70
N LEU A 363 13.30 1.15 9.16
CA LEU A 363 12.78 1.23 10.54
C LEU A 363 11.29 0.86 10.66
N ASP A 364 10.56 0.75 9.55
CA ASP A 364 9.10 0.46 9.56
C ASP A 364 8.77 -1.05 9.80
N HIS A 365 9.75 -1.93 10.00
CA HIS A 365 9.51 -3.37 10.19
C HIS A 365 8.93 -3.66 11.60
N PRO A 366 7.89 -4.49 11.78
CA PRO A 366 7.19 -4.66 13.06
C PRO A 366 7.99 -5.13 14.31
N LYS A 367 9.29 -5.42 14.21
CA LYS A 367 10.05 -6.13 15.26
C LYS A 367 11.51 -5.71 15.41
N VAL A 368 12.21 -5.59 14.28
CA VAL A 368 13.65 -5.32 14.27
C VAL A 368 13.97 -4.40 13.10
N PRO A 369 14.98 -3.52 13.23
CA PRO A 369 15.53 -2.78 12.11
C PRO A 369 16.00 -3.74 11.03
N MET A 370 15.64 -3.46 9.78
CA MET A 370 15.92 -4.38 8.68
C MET A 370 17.03 -3.82 7.80
N ILE A 371 18.15 -4.55 7.68
CA ILE A 371 19.22 -4.17 6.77
C ILE A 371 18.76 -4.22 5.30
N LEU A 372 18.96 -3.10 4.61
CA LEU A 372 18.64 -2.91 3.18
C LEU A 372 19.93 -2.89 2.34
N VAL A 373 20.97 -2.22 2.85
CA VAL A 373 22.27 -2.10 2.19
C VAL A 373 23.35 -2.45 3.19
N ASP A 374 24.34 -3.22 2.75
CA ASP A 374 25.60 -3.45 3.45
C ASP A 374 26.71 -2.99 2.51
N PHE A 375 27.43 -1.93 2.89
CA PHE A 375 28.43 -1.32 2.01
C PHE A 375 29.66 -2.21 1.82
N ARG A 376 29.87 -3.19 2.71
CA ARG A 376 31.03 -4.10 2.65
C ARG A 376 30.73 -5.42 1.94
N ASP A 377 29.47 -5.85 2.01
CA ASP A 377 28.99 -7.11 1.43
C ASP A 377 27.61 -6.93 0.78
N ASN A 378 27.58 -6.54 -0.50
CA ASN A 378 26.35 -6.44 -1.29
C ASN A 378 25.52 -7.75 -1.30
N GLY A 379 26.17 -8.89 -1.07
CA GLY A 379 25.50 -10.17 -0.98
C GLY A 379 24.72 -10.34 0.31
N ASN A 380 25.07 -9.68 1.41
CA ASN A 380 24.51 -9.96 2.73
C ASN A 380 22.97 -9.75 2.78
N PRO A 381 22.40 -8.58 2.42
CA PRO A 381 20.94 -8.41 2.38
C PRO A 381 20.26 -9.41 1.43
N LYS A 382 20.92 -9.68 0.29
CA LYS A 382 20.44 -10.57 -0.78
C LYS A 382 20.37 -12.03 -0.33
N PHE A 383 21.45 -12.60 0.21
CA PHE A 383 21.52 -13.97 0.69
C PHE A 383 20.55 -14.23 1.84
N ARG A 384 20.32 -13.24 2.71
CA ARG A 384 19.30 -13.33 3.77
C ARG A 384 17.89 -13.38 3.21
N GLU A 385 17.62 -12.72 2.10
CA GLU A 385 16.32 -12.82 1.44
C GLU A 385 16.18 -14.12 0.65
N ILE A 386 17.24 -14.58 -0.03
CA ILE A 386 17.29 -15.87 -0.74
C ILE A 386 17.04 -17.02 0.23
N SER A 387 17.79 -17.09 1.34
CA SER A 387 17.63 -18.16 2.34
C SER A 387 16.21 -18.23 2.91
N LYS A 388 15.56 -17.08 3.12
CA LYS A 388 14.15 -17.01 3.53
C LYS A 388 13.20 -17.48 2.43
N ARG A 389 13.40 -17.05 1.18
CA ARG A 389 12.58 -17.50 0.05
C ARG A 389 12.72 -18.99 -0.17
N VAL A 390 13.93 -19.54 -0.14
CA VAL A 390 14.18 -20.98 -0.22
C VAL A 390 13.45 -21.71 0.92
N LEU A 391 13.51 -21.22 2.16
CA LEU A 391 12.78 -21.81 3.27
C LEU A 391 11.26 -21.78 3.01
N ASN A 392 10.71 -20.66 2.56
CA ASN A 392 9.30 -20.52 2.21
C ASN A 392 8.90 -21.44 1.04
N ASP A 393 9.78 -21.60 0.05
CA ASP A 393 9.52 -22.40 -1.14
C ASP A 393 9.60 -23.90 -0.82
N LEU A 394 10.55 -24.31 0.03
CA LEU A 394 10.68 -25.69 0.52
C LEU A 394 9.53 -26.08 1.46
N THR A 395 9.19 -25.21 2.42
CA THR A 395 8.10 -25.45 3.36
C THR A 395 6.72 -25.33 2.70
N GLY A 396 6.55 -24.37 1.79
CA GLY A 396 5.27 -24.03 1.16
C GLY A 396 4.95 -24.81 -0.10
N ASN A 397 5.95 -25.19 -0.91
CA ASN A 397 5.74 -26.10 -2.05
C ASN A 397 6.13 -27.52 -1.63
N VAL A 398 7.43 -27.80 -1.58
CA VAL A 398 8.00 -29.15 -1.66
C VAL A 398 7.49 -30.09 -0.56
N LEU A 399 7.38 -29.60 0.68
CA LEU A 399 6.97 -30.42 1.82
C LEU A 399 5.45 -30.49 2.03
N SER A 400 4.69 -29.51 1.52
CA SER A 400 3.21 -29.54 1.48
C SER A 400 2.63 -30.55 0.48
N LEU A 401 3.48 -31.09 -0.41
CA LEU A 401 3.12 -32.04 -1.47
C LEU A 401 3.33 -33.52 -1.08
N SER A 402 3.79 -33.78 0.14
CA SER A 402 3.77 -35.11 0.75
C SER A 402 2.33 -35.53 1.04
N GLN A 403 2.00 -36.81 0.85
CA GLN A 403 0.69 -37.42 1.18
C GLN A 403 0.29 -37.27 2.66
N PHE A 404 1.18 -36.75 3.52
CA PHE A 404 0.95 -36.42 4.92
C PHE A 404 0.58 -34.93 5.17
N GLY A 405 0.24 -34.16 4.12
CA GLY A 405 -0.08 -32.72 4.17
C GLY A 405 -1.40 -32.35 4.87
N GLY A 406 -1.56 -32.73 6.14
CA GLY A 406 -2.74 -32.43 6.97
C GLY A 406 -2.59 -31.21 7.90
N MET A 407 -3.61 -31.02 8.75
CA MET A 407 -3.62 -30.03 9.84
C MET A 407 -2.35 -29.98 10.72
N PRO A 408 -1.66 -31.09 11.05
CA PRO A 408 -0.46 -31.05 11.90
C PRO A 408 0.65 -30.15 11.36
N PHE A 409 0.75 -30.01 10.03
CA PHE A 409 1.74 -29.12 9.41
C PHE A 409 1.33 -27.65 9.46
N LEU A 410 0.04 -27.33 9.33
CA LEU A 410 -0.45 -25.97 9.59
C LEU A 410 -0.16 -25.54 11.03
N ILE A 411 -0.27 -26.47 11.97
CA ILE A 411 0.10 -26.28 13.38
C ILE A 411 1.63 -26.14 13.52
N GLY A 412 2.42 -26.98 12.84
CA GLY A 412 3.89 -26.89 12.84
C GLY A 412 4.43 -25.59 12.25
N ARG A 413 3.85 -25.11 11.15
CA ARG A 413 4.13 -23.78 10.58
C ARG A 413 3.68 -22.69 11.54
N PHE A 414 2.49 -22.78 12.14
CA PHE A 414 2.04 -21.80 13.12
C PHE A 414 2.99 -21.74 14.32
N ILE A 415 3.49 -22.87 14.83
CA ILE A 415 4.47 -22.92 15.93
C ILE A 415 5.84 -22.40 15.49
N TYR A 416 6.31 -22.76 14.28
CA TYR A 416 7.58 -22.27 13.75
C TYR A 416 7.52 -20.76 13.49
N ASP A 417 6.48 -20.29 12.80
CA ASP A 417 6.20 -18.87 12.56
C ASP A 417 6.08 -18.17 13.91
N PHE A 418 5.36 -18.72 14.91
CA PHE A 418 5.27 -18.17 16.27
C PHE A 418 6.63 -18.09 17.00
N VAL A 419 7.47 -19.13 16.92
CA VAL A 419 8.78 -19.18 17.58
C VAL A 419 9.79 -18.27 16.89
N THR A 420 9.82 -18.26 15.56
CA THR A 420 10.69 -17.37 14.77
C THR A 420 10.21 -15.92 14.86
N ASP A 421 8.91 -15.70 14.94
CA ASP A 421 8.28 -14.43 15.23
C ASP A 421 8.69 -13.89 16.60
N ARG A 422 8.83 -14.75 17.61
CA ARG A 422 9.30 -14.37 18.95
C ARG A 422 10.81 -14.15 19.02
N ARG A 423 11.57 -14.69 18.05
CA ARG A 423 13.05 -14.60 17.95
C ARG A 423 13.54 -13.45 17.05
N GLY A 424 12.66 -12.51 16.69
CA GLY A 424 13.03 -11.33 15.91
C GLY A 424 13.47 -11.61 14.47
N MET A 425 13.18 -12.80 13.92
CA MET A 425 13.50 -13.08 12.53
C MET A 425 12.54 -12.29 11.63
N ASP A 426 13.07 -11.34 10.86
CA ASP A 426 12.35 -10.61 9.81
C ASP A 426 11.87 -11.59 8.71
N LEU A 427 10.70 -12.18 8.88
CA LEU A 427 10.10 -13.11 7.91
C LEU A 427 9.10 -12.43 6.98
N ASN A 428 8.82 -11.13 7.18
CA ASN A 428 7.75 -10.44 6.46
C ASN A 428 8.25 -9.78 5.17
N GLN A 429 8.23 -10.56 4.10
CA GLN A 429 8.60 -10.14 2.74
C GLN A 429 7.90 -8.84 2.29
N ALA A 430 6.65 -8.58 2.71
CA ALA A 430 5.91 -7.38 2.32
C ALA A 430 6.51 -6.09 2.94
N SER A 431 6.91 -6.14 4.20
CA SER A 431 7.55 -4.99 4.87
C SER A 431 8.91 -4.65 4.25
N ARG A 432 9.64 -5.66 3.78
CA ARG A 432 10.90 -5.48 3.06
C ARG A 432 10.73 -4.81 1.70
N LEU A 433 9.78 -5.31 0.91
CA LEU A 433 9.42 -4.70 -0.37
C LEU A 433 9.00 -3.24 -0.18
N ARG A 434 8.24 -2.95 0.88
CA ARG A 434 7.89 -1.57 1.26
C ARG A 434 9.12 -0.72 1.54
N ALA A 435 10.01 -1.16 2.43
CA ALA A 435 11.19 -0.39 2.81
C ALA A 435 12.13 -0.12 1.61
N TYR A 436 12.28 -1.08 0.69
CA TYR A 436 13.00 -0.85 -0.57
C TYR A 436 12.28 0.14 -1.48
N SER A 437 10.95 0.04 -1.64
CA SER A 437 10.19 0.99 -2.45
C SER A 437 10.26 2.42 -1.90
N GLN A 438 10.20 2.58 -0.57
CA GLN A 438 10.36 3.85 0.11
C GLN A 438 11.78 4.41 -0.08
N LEU A 439 12.81 3.59 0.08
CA LEU A 439 14.20 4.01 -0.11
C LEU A 439 14.47 4.41 -1.57
N LYS A 440 13.98 3.64 -2.55
CA LYS A 440 14.11 4.02 -3.97
C LYS A 440 13.45 5.38 -4.25
N LEU A 441 12.27 5.61 -3.69
CA LEU A 441 11.58 6.89 -3.84
C LEU A 441 12.34 8.03 -3.15
N LEU A 442 12.86 7.80 -1.93
CA LEU A 442 13.72 8.77 -1.25
C LEU A 442 14.91 9.14 -2.13
N LEU A 443 15.65 8.16 -2.65
CA LEU A 443 16.83 8.41 -3.48
C LEU A 443 16.50 9.13 -4.80
N ALA A 444 15.26 8.98 -5.30
CA ALA A 444 14.80 9.70 -6.48
C ALA A 444 14.41 11.16 -6.18
N LEU A 445 13.84 11.43 -4.99
CA LEU A 445 13.24 12.73 -4.63
C LEU A 445 14.13 13.61 -3.75
N ASP A 446 14.99 13.02 -2.94
CA ASP A 446 15.84 13.69 -1.97
C ASP A 446 17.22 14.00 -2.58
N SER A 447 17.77 15.18 -2.31
CA SER A 447 19.20 15.46 -2.51
C SER A 447 19.76 16.33 -1.39
N SER A 448 19.26 16.10 -0.17
CA SER A 448 20.08 16.31 1.02
C SER A 448 21.30 15.38 0.99
N LEU A 449 21.15 14.17 0.43
CA LEU A 449 22.25 13.23 0.23
C LEU A 449 23.18 13.66 -0.92
N ASP A 450 24.48 13.49 -0.68
CA ASP A 450 25.52 13.63 -1.69
C ASP A 450 25.21 12.80 -2.96
N PRO A 451 25.33 13.34 -4.19
CA PRO A 451 24.95 12.65 -5.42
C PRO A 451 25.72 11.35 -5.69
N GLU A 452 27.03 11.31 -5.39
CA GLU A 452 27.84 10.11 -5.58
C GLU A 452 27.38 9.00 -4.64
N PHE A 453 27.14 9.37 -3.39
CA PHE A 453 26.63 8.45 -2.38
C PHE A 453 25.21 7.97 -2.68
N ARG A 454 24.32 8.87 -3.06
CA ARG A 454 22.94 8.58 -3.50
C ARG A 454 22.94 7.59 -4.65
N GLY A 455 23.86 7.74 -5.61
CA GLY A 455 24.10 6.80 -6.71
C GLY A 455 24.69 5.46 -6.27
N GLU A 456 25.58 5.43 -5.28
CA GLU A 456 26.06 4.19 -4.67
C GLU A 456 24.95 3.40 -3.97
N ILE A 457 24.15 4.07 -3.14
CA ILE A 457 23.02 3.45 -2.44
C ILE A 457 22.03 2.90 -3.47
N ALA A 458 21.66 3.69 -4.49
CA ALA A 458 20.74 3.25 -5.54
C ALA A 458 21.23 1.97 -6.22
N ARG A 459 22.50 1.91 -6.66
CA ARG A 459 23.09 0.71 -7.27
C ARG A 459 23.03 -0.51 -6.33
N ARG A 460 23.32 -0.32 -5.05
CA ARG A 460 23.32 -1.42 -4.06
C ARG A 460 21.91 -1.91 -3.76
N VAL A 461 20.96 -1.01 -3.55
CA VAL A 461 19.53 -1.33 -3.40
C VAL A 461 19.04 -2.12 -4.61
N GLU A 462 19.39 -1.68 -5.82
CA GLU A 462 19.00 -2.38 -7.04
C GLU A 462 19.55 -3.82 -7.10
N SER A 463 20.82 -4.01 -6.72
CA SER A 463 21.46 -5.33 -6.69
C SER A 463 20.85 -6.31 -5.66
N SER A 464 20.21 -5.76 -4.62
CA SER A 464 19.58 -6.52 -3.54
C SER A 464 18.18 -7.04 -3.89
N THR A 465 17.53 -6.47 -4.93
CA THR A 465 16.19 -6.91 -5.33
C THR A 465 16.20 -8.31 -5.94
N LEU A 466 15.27 -9.15 -5.49
CA LEU A 466 15.20 -10.57 -5.89
C LEU A 466 14.07 -10.90 -6.86
N ASN A 467 13.18 -9.95 -7.17
CA ASN A 467 12.03 -10.26 -8.02
C ASN A 467 12.42 -10.23 -9.50
N PRO A 468 12.28 -11.35 -10.25
CA PRO A 468 12.61 -11.40 -11.67
C PRO A 468 11.77 -10.46 -12.54
N MET A 469 10.62 -9.97 -12.03
CA MET A 469 9.67 -9.10 -12.76
C MET A 469 9.89 -7.59 -12.54
N GLN A 470 10.73 -7.19 -11.58
CA GLN A 470 11.03 -5.77 -11.32
C GLN A 470 11.95 -5.19 -12.41
N ASN A 471 12.01 -3.86 -12.53
CA ASN A 471 12.91 -3.13 -13.43
C ASN A 471 13.88 -2.25 -12.60
N ASP A 472 15.01 -1.83 -13.20
CA ASP A 472 15.89 -0.81 -12.63
C ASP A 472 15.14 0.53 -12.48
N ALA A 473 15.42 1.33 -11.44
CA ALA A 473 14.78 2.64 -11.21
C ALA A 473 14.77 3.56 -12.46
N ASP A 474 15.90 3.67 -13.18
CA ASP A 474 15.99 4.47 -14.41
C ASP A 474 14.96 4.05 -15.47
N ILE A 475 14.75 2.73 -15.60
CA ILE A 475 13.79 2.17 -16.55
C ILE A 475 12.36 2.35 -16.03
N GLU A 476 12.12 2.25 -14.72
CA GLU A 476 10.81 2.54 -14.13
C GLU A 476 10.39 3.99 -14.39
N MET A 477 11.33 4.94 -14.39
CA MET A 477 11.06 6.34 -14.75
C MET A 477 10.62 6.49 -16.22
N GLU A 478 11.29 5.81 -17.14
CA GLU A 478 10.91 5.80 -18.56
C GLU A 478 9.55 5.13 -18.76
N ILE A 479 9.33 3.98 -18.11
CA ILE A 479 8.05 3.27 -18.11
C ILE A 479 6.94 4.21 -17.63
N ALA A 480 7.15 4.96 -16.56
CA ALA A 480 6.15 5.87 -16.01
C ALA A 480 5.69 6.93 -17.01
N ARG A 481 6.63 7.55 -17.72
CA ARG A 481 6.31 8.53 -18.78
C ARG A 481 5.52 7.89 -19.93
N ILE A 482 5.90 6.70 -20.37
CA ILE A 482 5.18 5.97 -21.44
C ILE A 482 3.78 5.55 -20.96
N GLN A 483 3.66 5.04 -19.73
CA GLN A 483 2.37 4.63 -19.15
C GLN A 483 1.43 5.83 -18.99
N TYR A 484 1.94 6.99 -18.58
CA TYR A 484 1.16 8.23 -18.55
C TYR A 484 0.63 8.58 -19.94
N LYS A 485 1.49 8.57 -20.96
CA LYS A 485 1.09 8.82 -22.35
C LYS A 485 0.03 7.83 -22.83
N ASN A 486 0.19 6.53 -22.51
CA ASN A 486 -0.79 5.50 -22.85
C ASN A 486 -2.12 5.72 -22.13
N LEU A 487 -2.10 6.12 -20.86
CA LEU A 487 -3.29 6.45 -20.08
C LEU A 487 -4.03 7.64 -20.71
N MET A 488 -3.31 8.70 -21.06
CA MET A 488 -3.89 9.88 -21.71
C MET A 488 -4.44 9.54 -23.11
N ALA A 489 -3.76 8.70 -23.87
CA ALA A 489 -4.26 8.22 -25.16
C ALA A 489 -5.54 7.38 -24.99
N TRP A 490 -5.59 6.52 -23.97
CA TRP A 490 -6.77 5.72 -23.64
C TRP A 490 -7.93 6.57 -23.12
N ALA A 491 -7.64 7.67 -22.41
CA ALA A 491 -8.63 8.64 -21.95
C ALA A 491 -9.31 9.40 -23.10
N LYS A 492 -8.55 9.71 -24.16
CA LYS A 492 -9.06 10.42 -25.35
C LYS A 492 -9.90 9.55 -26.31
N ARG A 493 -9.88 8.23 -26.15
CA ARG A 493 -10.61 7.31 -27.03
C ARG A 493 -12.06 7.15 -26.57
N ASP A 494 -13.01 7.26 -27.50
CA ASP A 494 -14.43 7.01 -27.23
C ASP A 494 -14.71 5.59 -26.77
N ASP A 495 -14.00 4.61 -27.36
CA ASP A 495 -14.06 3.20 -26.98
C ASP A 495 -13.14 2.83 -25.80
N GLY A 496 -12.42 3.83 -25.26
CA GLY A 496 -11.39 3.66 -24.25
C GLY A 496 -11.91 3.79 -22.82
N LEU A 497 -11.31 4.71 -22.06
CA LEU A 497 -11.59 4.89 -20.64
C LEU A 497 -13.05 5.30 -20.39
N SER A 498 -13.59 6.17 -21.23
CA SER A 498 -14.99 6.65 -21.18
C SER A 498 -15.97 5.48 -21.24
N ARG A 499 -15.74 4.53 -22.16
CA ARG A 499 -16.55 3.30 -22.27
C ARG A 499 -16.38 2.41 -21.04
N ARG A 500 -15.19 2.35 -20.46
CA ARG A 500 -14.95 1.59 -19.22
C ARG A 500 -15.74 2.19 -18.06
N ILE A 501 -15.72 3.51 -17.88
CA ILE A 501 -16.50 4.22 -16.85
C ILE A 501 -18.00 3.96 -17.05
N ALA A 502 -18.50 4.10 -18.28
CA ALA A 502 -19.91 3.82 -18.59
C ALA A 502 -20.30 2.37 -18.28
N ASN A 503 -19.40 1.40 -18.51
CA ASN A 503 -19.62 0.01 -18.12
C ASN A 503 -19.69 -0.17 -16.60
N ASP A 504 -18.81 0.51 -15.86
CA ASP A 504 -18.75 0.42 -14.41
C ASP A 504 -20.00 1.08 -13.76
N ARG A 505 -20.46 2.23 -14.27
CA ARG A 505 -21.73 2.85 -13.86
C ARG A 505 -22.93 1.92 -14.10
N ARG A 506 -22.97 1.23 -15.24
CA ARG A 506 -24.02 0.25 -15.56
C ARG A 506 -23.96 -1.00 -14.67
N GLU A 507 -22.78 -1.38 -14.21
CA GLU A 507 -22.60 -2.40 -13.18
C GLU A 507 -23.13 -1.91 -11.82
N GLU A 508 -22.90 -0.65 -11.46
CA GLU A 508 -23.45 -0.04 -10.23
C GLU A 508 -24.99 0.04 -10.25
N MET A 509 -25.58 0.43 -11.38
CA MET A 509 -27.04 0.49 -11.56
C MET A 509 -27.72 -0.87 -11.32
N SER A 510 -27.02 -1.98 -11.56
CA SER A 510 -27.55 -3.31 -11.24
C SER A 510 -27.90 -3.46 -9.76
N ARG A 511 -27.19 -2.73 -8.87
CA ARG A 511 -27.45 -2.75 -7.43
C ARG A 511 -28.75 -2.06 -7.05
N ILE A 512 -29.15 -1.08 -7.84
CA ILE A 512 -30.35 -0.26 -7.65
C ILE A 512 -31.56 -1.02 -8.21
N LYS A 513 -31.43 -1.54 -9.45
CA LYS A 513 -32.55 -2.21 -10.13
C LYS A 513 -32.91 -3.57 -9.54
N HIS A 514 -31.93 -4.29 -8.96
CA HIS A 514 -32.12 -5.67 -8.55
C HIS A 514 -32.00 -5.88 -7.04
N GLY A 515 -32.97 -6.62 -6.50
CA GLY A 515 -32.93 -7.10 -5.12
C GLY A 515 -31.74 -8.03 -4.83
N LYS A 516 -31.46 -8.27 -3.54
CA LYS A 516 -30.33 -9.09 -3.07
C LYS A 516 -30.23 -10.46 -3.77
N ALA A 517 -31.34 -11.18 -3.95
CA ALA A 517 -31.34 -12.51 -4.56
C ALA A 517 -30.87 -12.53 -6.02
N LYS A 518 -31.38 -11.62 -6.87
CA LYS A 518 -30.97 -11.50 -8.28
C LYS A 518 -29.50 -11.11 -8.41
N ARG A 519 -29.01 -10.22 -7.52
CA ARG A 519 -27.59 -9.85 -7.49
C ARG A 519 -26.68 -11.03 -7.16
N THR A 520 -27.08 -11.89 -6.23
CA THR A 520 -26.37 -13.14 -5.94
C THR A 520 -26.29 -14.03 -7.18
N PHE A 521 -27.39 -14.15 -7.94
CA PHE A 521 -27.39 -14.91 -9.20
C PHE A 521 -26.42 -14.33 -10.24
N PHE A 522 -26.39 -12.99 -10.42
CA PHE A 522 -25.43 -12.35 -11.32
C PHE A 522 -23.97 -12.52 -10.87
N ALA A 523 -23.72 -12.46 -9.57
CA ALA A 523 -22.39 -12.75 -9.02
C ALA A 523 -21.96 -14.20 -9.31
N LEU A 524 -22.87 -15.16 -9.17
CA LEU A 524 -22.63 -16.56 -9.57
C LEU A 524 -22.38 -16.69 -11.07
N GLY A 525 -23.15 -16.01 -11.92
CA GLY A 525 -22.91 -16.00 -13.37
C GLY A 525 -21.54 -15.42 -13.75
N SER A 526 -21.13 -14.33 -13.09
CA SER A 526 -19.78 -13.78 -13.24
C SER A 526 -18.72 -14.79 -12.83
N PHE A 527 -18.94 -15.47 -11.70
CA PHE A 527 -18.08 -16.53 -11.20
C PHE A 527 -17.94 -17.70 -12.19
N PHE A 528 -19.05 -18.28 -12.68
CA PHE A 528 -19.03 -19.45 -13.57
C PHE A 528 -18.42 -19.15 -14.95
N THR A 529 -18.33 -17.87 -15.31
CA THR A 529 -17.69 -17.42 -16.55
C THR A 529 -16.30 -16.84 -16.31
N PHE A 530 -15.70 -17.07 -15.14
CA PHE A 530 -14.37 -16.59 -14.76
C PHE A 530 -14.23 -15.06 -14.90
N GLY A 531 -15.29 -14.33 -14.58
CA GLY A 531 -15.37 -12.87 -14.67
C GLY A 531 -15.63 -12.33 -16.07
N ARG A 532 -15.78 -13.19 -17.09
CA ARG A 532 -16.11 -12.77 -18.46
C ARG A 532 -17.52 -12.18 -18.54
N TYR A 533 -18.46 -12.74 -17.79
CA TYR A 533 -19.77 -12.13 -17.59
C TYR A 533 -19.71 -11.11 -16.46
N ARG A 534 -20.17 -9.89 -16.73
CA ARG A 534 -20.57 -8.93 -15.70
C ARG A 534 -21.92 -8.38 -16.10
N HIS A 535 -22.89 -8.50 -15.19
CA HIS A 535 -24.22 -7.98 -15.45
C HIS A 535 -24.17 -6.45 -15.47
N ARG A 536 -24.72 -5.86 -16.53
CA ARG A 536 -24.74 -4.42 -16.76
C ARG A 536 -26.13 -4.02 -17.17
N GLU A 537 -26.65 -2.99 -16.53
CA GLU A 537 -27.93 -2.40 -16.91
C GLU A 537 -27.81 -1.50 -18.14
N ASN A 538 -28.94 -1.18 -18.75
CA ASN A 538 -29.00 -0.10 -19.74
C ASN A 538 -29.05 1.23 -19.00
N ALA A 539 -28.22 2.18 -19.41
CA ALA A 539 -28.19 3.51 -18.82
C ALA A 539 -29.40 4.31 -19.31
N THR A 540 -30.44 4.39 -18.49
CA THR A 540 -31.57 5.31 -18.72
C THR A 540 -31.36 6.57 -17.88
N PRO A 541 -31.91 7.73 -18.29
CA PRO A 541 -31.80 8.97 -17.50
C PRO A 541 -32.32 8.81 -16.06
N GLU A 542 -33.39 8.03 -15.86
CA GLU A 542 -33.93 7.77 -14.53
C GLU A 542 -32.98 6.94 -13.66
N LEU A 543 -32.36 5.89 -14.23
CA LEU A 543 -31.38 5.08 -13.50
C LEU A 543 -30.09 5.86 -13.21
N MET A 544 -29.71 6.81 -14.06
CA MET A 544 -28.60 7.73 -13.79
C MET A 544 -28.92 8.67 -12.62
N ALA A 545 -30.12 9.25 -12.57
CA ALA A 545 -30.55 10.11 -11.47
C ALA A 545 -30.65 9.33 -10.14
N GLN A 546 -31.13 8.07 -10.20
CA GLN A 546 -31.12 7.18 -9.03
C GLN A 546 -29.70 6.80 -8.60
N LEU A 547 -28.78 6.60 -9.56
CA LEU A 547 -27.38 6.35 -9.25
C LEU A 547 -26.73 7.56 -8.56
N ASP A 548 -26.94 8.76 -9.06
CA ASP A 548 -26.49 10.01 -8.42
C ASP A 548 -26.98 10.09 -6.97
N THR A 549 -28.30 9.99 -6.78
CA THR A 549 -28.93 10.01 -5.45
C THR A 549 -28.36 8.92 -4.54
N ARG A 550 -28.14 7.70 -5.06
CA ARG A 550 -27.59 6.60 -4.27
C ARG A 550 -26.16 6.87 -3.83
N ARG A 551 -25.32 7.48 -4.68
CA ARG A 551 -23.94 7.81 -4.31
C ARG A 551 -23.87 8.90 -3.25
N GLN A 552 -24.65 9.96 -3.39
CA GLN A 552 -24.79 11.00 -2.36
C GLN A 552 -25.31 10.39 -1.04
N LEU A 553 -26.29 9.48 -1.11
CA LEU A 553 -26.77 8.77 0.06
C LEU A 553 -25.66 7.93 0.70
N ASP A 554 -24.89 7.17 -0.08
CA ASP A 554 -23.73 6.39 0.41
C ASP A 554 -22.70 7.29 1.12
N TYR A 555 -22.46 8.50 0.60
CA TYR A 555 -21.59 9.49 1.21
C TYR A 555 -22.08 9.91 2.61
N HIS A 556 -23.34 10.32 2.71
CA HIS A 556 -23.94 10.80 3.97
C HIS A 556 -24.16 9.65 4.97
N GLU A 557 -24.58 8.47 4.50
CA GLU A 557 -24.69 7.25 5.33
C GLU A 557 -23.34 6.91 5.98
N ARG A 558 -22.25 7.05 5.24
CA ARG A 558 -20.91 6.81 5.78
C ARG A 558 -20.52 7.87 6.80
N PHE A 559 -20.70 9.15 6.48
CA PHE A 559 -20.38 10.26 7.38
C PHE A 559 -21.10 10.10 8.73
N LEU A 560 -22.42 9.86 8.71
CA LEU A 560 -23.22 9.70 9.94
C LEU A 560 -22.81 8.45 10.75
N ARG A 561 -22.40 7.37 10.09
CA ARG A 561 -21.89 6.18 10.79
C ARG A 561 -20.54 6.43 11.45
N GLU A 562 -19.67 7.20 10.82
CA GLU A 562 -18.39 7.62 11.39
C GLU A 562 -18.62 8.53 12.60
N LEU A 563 -19.45 9.57 12.43
CA LEU A 563 -19.87 10.48 13.49
C LEU A 563 -20.45 9.75 14.71
N ALA A 564 -21.42 8.86 14.48
CA ALA A 564 -22.02 8.07 15.54
C ALA A 564 -20.99 7.19 16.28
N PHE A 565 -19.89 6.81 15.64
CA PHE A 565 -18.86 5.99 16.26
C PHE A 565 -17.87 6.82 17.08
N THR A 566 -17.41 7.96 16.56
CA THR A 566 -16.31 8.75 17.13
C THR A 566 -16.75 9.83 18.11
N SER A 567 -17.93 10.41 17.90
CA SER A 567 -18.36 11.58 18.64
C SER A 567 -18.96 11.24 20.00
N ALA A 568 -18.61 12.03 21.02
CA ALA A 568 -19.28 12.05 22.31
C ALA A 568 -20.46 13.04 22.30
N ASP A 569 -20.28 14.21 21.67
CA ASP A 569 -21.35 15.15 21.33
C ASP A 569 -21.15 15.68 19.90
N PRO A 570 -22.05 15.37 18.95
CA PRO A 570 -21.92 15.77 17.55
C PRO A 570 -21.74 17.27 17.32
N LYS A 571 -22.22 18.11 18.25
CA LYS A 571 -22.08 19.56 18.17
C LYS A 571 -20.65 20.02 18.48
N VAL A 572 -19.99 19.34 19.41
CA VAL A 572 -18.69 19.76 19.94
C VAL A 572 -17.55 19.18 19.10
N ASP A 573 -17.69 17.92 18.68
CA ASP A 573 -16.61 17.16 18.08
C ASP A 573 -16.62 17.19 16.54
N SER A 574 -17.57 17.87 15.90
CA SER A 574 -17.77 17.83 14.45
C SER A 574 -18.38 19.13 13.89
N ASP A 575 -18.30 19.31 12.57
CA ASP A 575 -18.94 20.44 11.88
C ASP A 575 -20.47 20.27 11.90
N ALA A 576 -21.14 21.08 12.72
CA ALA A 576 -22.59 21.05 12.89
C ALA A 576 -23.35 21.24 11.58
N GLU A 577 -22.83 22.04 10.64
CA GLU A 577 -23.48 22.24 9.33
C GLU A 577 -23.39 20.98 8.47
N GLU A 578 -22.25 20.30 8.47
CA GLU A 578 -22.10 19.03 7.75
C GLU A 578 -23.00 17.92 8.34
N VAL A 579 -23.16 17.91 9.67
CA VAL A 579 -24.11 17.02 10.37
C VAL A 579 -25.54 17.30 9.94
N ARG A 580 -25.99 18.55 10.00
CA ARG A 580 -27.35 18.95 9.56
C ARG A 580 -27.58 18.60 8.10
N ARG A 581 -26.65 18.97 7.21
CA ARG A 581 -26.70 18.67 5.78
C ARG A 581 -26.88 17.18 5.52
N SER A 582 -26.09 16.35 6.20
CA SER A 582 -26.16 14.89 6.04
C SER A 582 -27.47 14.29 6.57
N LEU A 583 -27.97 14.78 7.71
CA LEU A 583 -29.24 14.32 8.26
C LEU A 583 -30.44 14.77 7.39
N ILE A 584 -30.42 16.01 6.88
CA ILE A 584 -31.42 16.50 5.93
C ILE A 584 -31.44 15.60 4.69
N PHE A 585 -30.28 15.30 4.11
CA PHE A 585 -30.22 14.45 2.92
C PHE A 585 -30.82 13.06 3.18
N VAL A 586 -30.46 12.42 4.30
CA VAL A 586 -31.01 11.10 4.67
C VAL A 586 -32.51 11.17 4.96
N SER A 587 -33.01 12.26 5.55
CA SER A 587 -34.47 12.44 5.78
C SER A 587 -35.27 12.58 4.49
N GLN A 588 -34.67 13.07 3.41
CA GLN A 588 -35.33 13.25 2.11
C GLN A 588 -35.17 12.01 1.22
N TYR A 589 -33.98 11.43 1.16
CA TYR A 589 -33.61 10.39 0.19
C TYR A 589 -33.29 9.02 0.81
N GLY A 590 -33.34 8.87 2.14
CA GLY A 590 -32.91 7.68 2.86
C GLY A 590 -33.82 6.46 2.80
N ALA A 591 -34.78 6.38 1.88
CA ALA A 591 -35.72 5.25 1.80
C ALA A 591 -34.99 3.89 1.69
N ASP A 592 -33.85 3.88 1.00
CA ASP A 592 -33.00 2.69 0.77
C ASP A 592 -31.78 2.62 1.70
N ALA A 593 -31.72 3.42 2.77
CA ALA A 593 -30.56 3.41 3.65
C ALA A 593 -30.43 2.09 4.43
N GLY A 594 -29.19 1.70 4.76
CA GLY A 594 -28.92 0.41 5.41
C GLY A 594 -29.16 0.40 6.93
N ASP A 595 -29.37 -0.80 7.50
CA ASP A 595 -29.59 -1.02 8.95
C ASP A 595 -28.48 -0.46 9.86
N LYS A 596 -27.27 -0.24 9.32
CA LYS A 596 -26.17 0.38 10.08
C LYS A 596 -26.37 1.89 10.22
N THR A 597 -26.88 2.53 9.17
CA THR A 597 -27.22 3.96 9.17
C THR A 597 -28.37 4.20 10.14
N THR A 598 -29.36 3.31 10.16
CA THR A 598 -30.44 3.34 11.15
C THR A 598 -29.92 3.38 12.60
N ARG A 599 -29.02 2.47 12.96
CA ARG A 599 -28.40 2.45 14.30
C ARG A 599 -27.55 3.69 14.57
N ALA A 600 -26.89 4.24 13.54
CA ALA A 600 -26.14 5.47 13.66
C ALA A 600 -27.06 6.66 13.96
N LEU A 601 -28.20 6.80 13.26
CA LEU A 601 -29.20 7.84 13.52
C LEU A 601 -29.76 7.75 14.93
N ALA A 602 -30.13 6.55 15.39
CA ALA A 602 -30.63 6.33 16.74
C ALA A 602 -29.58 6.69 17.80
N LYS A 603 -28.30 6.33 17.57
CA LYS A 603 -27.21 6.72 18.45
C LYS A 603 -26.99 8.23 18.47
N ILE A 604 -26.94 8.89 17.30
CA ILE A 604 -26.80 10.36 17.19
C ILE A 604 -27.93 11.06 17.92
N PHE A 605 -29.17 10.60 17.76
CA PHE A 605 -30.32 11.11 18.52
C PHE A 605 -30.09 11.04 20.04
N SER A 606 -29.58 9.91 20.53
CA SER A 606 -29.38 9.69 21.97
C SER A 606 -28.23 10.51 22.59
N ILE A 607 -27.21 10.85 21.79
CA ILE A 607 -26.04 11.62 22.28
C ILE A 607 -26.17 13.12 22.01
N SER A 608 -27.05 13.54 21.11
CA SER A 608 -27.24 14.95 20.77
C SER A 608 -28.16 15.64 21.78
N SER A 609 -27.78 16.85 22.17
CA SER A 609 -28.60 17.77 22.97
C SER A 609 -29.42 18.75 22.11
N GLU A 610 -29.15 18.84 20.80
CA GLU A 610 -29.80 19.80 19.91
C GLU A 610 -31.13 19.27 19.36
N SER A 611 -32.19 20.07 19.49
CA SER A 611 -33.52 19.69 19.01
C SER A 611 -33.58 19.45 17.52
N ASP A 612 -32.82 20.22 16.75
CA ASP A 612 -32.89 20.18 15.29
C ASP A 612 -32.24 18.88 14.77
N ILE A 613 -31.11 18.48 15.36
CA ILE A 613 -30.46 17.20 15.08
C ILE A 613 -31.37 16.04 15.47
N GLN A 614 -31.97 16.08 16.67
CA GLN A 614 -32.91 15.05 17.12
C GLN A 614 -34.13 14.91 16.19
N THR A 615 -34.70 16.04 15.75
CA THR A 615 -35.81 16.07 14.78
C THR A 615 -35.40 15.43 13.45
N LEU A 616 -34.24 15.81 12.91
CA LEU A 616 -33.76 15.27 11.64
C LEU A 616 -33.41 13.77 11.74
N CYS A 617 -32.89 13.30 12.89
CA CYS A 617 -32.69 11.88 13.13
C CYS A 617 -34.01 11.09 13.10
N LEU A 618 -35.07 11.60 13.76
CA LEU A 618 -36.39 10.97 13.73
C LEU A 618 -37.00 11.00 12.33
N ALA A 619 -36.87 12.11 11.61
CA ALA A 619 -37.32 12.21 10.21
C ALA A 619 -36.55 11.23 9.30
N GLY A 620 -35.25 11.07 9.51
CA GLY A 620 -34.42 10.06 8.86
C GLY A 620 -34.89 8.64 9.15
N LEU A 621 -35.09 8.28 10.42
CA LEU A 621 -35.60 6.96 10.82
C LEU A 621 -37.00 6.69 10.27
N TYR A 622 -37.85 7.72 10.20
CA TYR A 622 -39.15 7.63 9.55
C TYR A 622 -39.02 7.37 8.04
N ARG A 623 -38.11 8.06 7.36
CA ARG A 623 -37.89 7.91 5.91
C ARG A 623 -37.36 6.53 5.51
N ILE A 624 -36.49 5.94 6.32
CA ILE A 624 -35.88 4.63 6.04
C ILE A 624 -36.96 3.54 6.07
N ASN A 625 -37.19 2.88 4.92
CA ASN A 625 -38.21 1.85 4.78
C ASN A 625 -37.66 0.46 5.20
N SER A 626 -37.31 0.33 6.48
CA SER A 626 -36.79 -0.91 7.06
C SER A 626 -37.42 -1.22 8.41
N SER A 627 -37.60 -2.51 8.72
CA SER A 627 -38.08 -2.94 10.03
C SER A 627 -37.12 -2.56 11.16
N ALA A 628 -35.81 -2.51 10.86
CA ALA A 628 -34.81 -2.03 11.81
C ALA A 628 -35.08 -0.57 12.21
N ALA A 629 -35.45 0.31 11.28
CA ALA A 629 -35.73 1.70 11.60
C ALA A 629 -36.95 1.87 12.51
N LYS A 630 -38.02 1.11 12.24
CA LYS A 630 -39.22 1.15 13.06
C LYS A 630 -38.99 0.58 14.44
N LYS A 631 -38.13 -0.44 14.56
CA LYS A 631 -37.69 -0.96 15.85
C LYS A 631 -36.92 0.08 16.67
N GLU A 632 -35.97 0.81 16.08
CA GLU A 632 -35.24 1.86 16.82
C GLU A 632 -36.16 3.01 17.22
N MET A 633 -37.14 3.38 16.37
CA MET A 633 -38.16 4.36 16.73
C MET A 633 -39.03 3.88 17.91
N LEU A 634 -39.46 2.62 17.90
CA LEU A 634 -40.18 2.02 19.02
C LEU A 634 -39.36 2.10 20.31
N ALA A 635 -38.06 1.78 20.24
CA ALA A 635 -37.16 1.86 21.38
C ALA A 635 -36.99 3.30 21.92
N ILE A 636 -37.04 4.32 21.06
CA ILE A 636 -37.04 5.74 21.47
C ILE A 636 -38.37 6.09 22.16
N TYR A 637 -39.50 5.62 21.64
CA TYR A 637 -40.82 5.85 22.23
C TYR A 637 -40.96 5.21 23.62
N GLU A 638 -40.48 3.97 23.78
CA GLU A 638 -40.58 3.21 25.04
C GLU A 638 -39.59 3.67 26.12
N ASN A 639 -38.62 4.53 25.79
CA ASN A 639 -37.60 4.94 26.74
C ASN A 639 -38.07 6.14 27.58
N ASP A 640 -38.37 5.89 28.86
CA ASP A 640 -38.82 6.93 29.82
C ASP A 640 -37.81 8.04 30.10
N LYS A 641 -36.54 7.87 29.72
CA LYS A 641 -35.52 8.92 29.82
C LYS A 641 -35.57 9.93 28.67
N VAL A 642 -36.32 9.62 27.62
CA VAL A 642 -36.50 10.51 26.47
C VAL A 642 -37.63 11.50 26.77
N ASP A 643 -37.39 12.78 26.52
CA ASP A 643 -38.39 13.82 26.72
C ASP A 643 -39.73 13.47 26.03
N GLU A 644 -40.84 13.78 26.70
CA GLU A 644 -42.20 13.50 26.24
C GLU A 644 -42.44 14.00 24.80
N ARG A 645 -41.95 15.20 24.45
CA ARG A 645 -42.07 15.76 23.09
C ARG A 645 -41.54 14.83 21.99
N TRP A 646 -40.47 14.09 22.29
CA TRP A 646 -39.83 13.20 21.31
C TRP A 646 -40.54 11.87 21.24
N ARG A 647 -41.05 11.37 22.37
CA ARG A 647 -41.93 10.19 22.39
C ARG A 647 -43.18 10.46 21.56
N ASP A 648 -43.84 11.61 21.74
CA ASP A 648 -45.02 12.01 20.95
C ASP A 648 -44.74 12.12 19.46
N THR A 649 -43.62 12.75 19.10
CA THR A 649 -43.22 12.89 17.70
C THR A 649 -42.92 11.53 17.06
N THR A 650 -42.27 10.64 17.82
CA THR A 650 -41.99 9.28 17.37
C THR A 650 -43.27 8.46 17.22
N ALA A 651 -44.22 8.56 18.15
CA ALA A 651 -45.53 7.93 18.06
C ALA A 651 -46.28 8.38 16.80
N ARG A 652 -46.30 9.68 16.49
CA ARG A 652 -46.90 10.21 15.26
C ARG A 652 -46.27 9.61 14.00
N TYR A 653 -44.94 9.55 13.93
CA TYR A 653 -44.26 8.94 12.78
C TYR A 653 -44.48 7.43 12.66
N LEU A 654 -44.59 6.71 13.78
CA LEU A 654 -44.93 5.29 13.78
C LEU A 654 -46.36 5.05 13.27
N LYS A 655 -47.33 5.87 13.70
CA LYS A 655 -48.72 5.84 13.21
C LYS A 655 -48.77 6.10 11.69
N LEU A 656 -48.03 7.11 11.20
CA LEU A 656 -47.91 7.41 9.77
C LEU A 656 -47.25 6.27 8.98
N ALA A 657 -46.15 5.70 9.48
CA ALA A 657 -45.46 4.60 8.81
C ALA A 657 -46.34 3.35 8.67
N LEU A 658 -47.19 3.08 9.66
CA LEU A 658 -48.18 1.99 9.59
C LEU A 658 -49.25 2.29 8.53
N ALA A 659 -49.78 3.51 8.51
CA ALA A 659 -50.78 3.93 7.53
C ALA A 659 -50.26 3.89 6.08
N GLU A 660 -48.99 4.21 5.87
CA GLU A 660 -48.33 4.18 4.56
C GLU A 660 -47.88 2.77 4.12
N GLY A 661 -48.09 1.75 4.95
CA GLY A 661 -47.69 0.38 4.64
C GLY A 661 -46.16 0.21 4.55
N GLN A 662 -45.39 0.97 5.32
CA GLN A 662 -43.94 0.79 5.39
C GLN A 662 -43.58 -0.59 5.97
N ARG A 663 -42.34 -1.04 5.73
CA ARG A 663 -41.85 -2.35 6.20
C ARG A 663 -41.71 -2.36 7.73
N ILE A 664 -42.70 -2.95 8.39
CA ILE A 664 -42.75 -3.13 9.84
C ILE A 664 -42.78 -4.64 10.14
N SER A 665 -42.11 -5.07 11.22
CA SER A 665 -42.22 -6.47 11.65
C SER A 665 -43.63 -6.73 12.21
N LYS A 666 -44.12 -7.98 12.13
CA LYS A 666 -45.47 -8.31 12.62
C LYS A 666 -45.67 -7.98 14.11
N SER A 667 -44.64 -8.19 14.92
CA SER A 667 -44.67 -7.84 16.35
C SER A 667 -44.75 -6.35 16.55
N ASP A 668 -43.93 -5.57 15.85
CA ASP A 668 -43.88 -4.11 16.06
C ASP A 668 -45.15 -3.45 15.54
N ALA A 669 -45.75 -3.98 14.46
CA ALA A 669 -47.03 -3.47 13.94
C ALA A 669 -48.17 -3.60 14.95
N GLN A 670 -48.19 -4.68 15.75
CA GLN A 670 -49.17 -4.85 16.83
C GLN A 670 -48.98 -3.80 17.92
N VAL A 671 -47.73 -3.57 18.36
CA VAL A 671 -47.41 -2.53 19.35
C VAL A 671 -47.75 -1.13 18.82
N ILE A 672 -47.44 -0.83 17.57
CA ILE A 672 -47.77 0.47 16.96
C ILE A 672 -49.29 0.66 16.86
N SER A 673 -50.05 -0.41 16.60
CA SER A 673 -51.52 -0.32 16.55
C SER A 673 -52.15 -0.03 17.91
N SER A 674 -51.57 -0.53 19.02
CA SER A 674 -52.04 -0.17 20.36
C SER A 674 -51.68 1.25 20.73
N ILE A 675 -50.51 1.75 20.31
CA ILE A 675 -50.16 3.18 20.39
C ILE A 675 -51.14 4.03 19.58
N ALA A 676 -51.69 3.53 18.48
CA ALA A 676 -52.67 4.23 17.66
C ALA A 676 -54.06 4.33 18.30
N ALA A 677 -54.43 3.34 19.11
CA ALA A 677 -55.72 3.30 19.81
C ALA A 677 -55.78 4.21 21.05
N ASN A 678 -54.60 4.54 21.60
CA ASN A 678 -54.41 5.54 22.65
C ASN A 678 -54.09 6.92 22.02
#